data_AF-A0A5M3YQL6-F1
#
_entry.id   AF-A0A5M3YQL6-F1
#
_cell.length_a   1.000
_cell.length_b   1.000
_cell.length_c   1.000
_cell.angle_alpha   90.00
_cell.angle_beta   90.00
_cell.angle_gamma   90.00
#
_symmetry.space_group_name_H-M   'P 1'
#
loop_
_entity.id
_entity.type
_entity.pdbx_description
1 polymer ?
#
loop_
_entity_poly.entity_id
_entity_poly.type
_entity_poly.pdbx_seq_one_letter_code
_entity_poly.pdbx_strand_id
1 'polypeptide(L)'
;MSAVELKEKGNQLFKQGDFSGAEDLFSQAILKNPKEPTFFSNRALTRIRLGDWAGVEQDARAAIALLGVKDPASLKSRSYLAQALIQLHRPQEAYEVAIDAYRASLAAKSVQTETLSRTVLRAKQQIWAAKEARRLREMDDTLAYVEGLADAELERALGELRRRRDAGEIGQVGFLEDERALREEAERKRANVREAFRIASKGEVQERIVPDYLVDGITFEIMHDPVITPSGTSFDRVGITKYVEQAHVDPITRVPMSVNDLRPNYALKAACEEFLDKNGWAVDCLTLYNCMADRMAMDSMQAAVQRGIHVYPVPTWIILALCSYLLLVRILRTRNLRHLSCKYQAYLHNPYAMSYHTAHDILKNTILREFPFMYGFGTQFALVKSYSIASGTKLLVQTRRLTTPSRVGKRSEDTGVLIGELLVSGIDSTRGREALAKMNWIHRQYGSRIGNDELIHTLALFALEPQRWIDAHEWRPLTDLERVAIFVYWREIGHRMGMRDIPDSIDALRRWAAAFEKTHMVYAESNWLCTNATLDLFVRPLPVFLRRFAKILMACFLEPHVRPMLGVEHPPAALEALVEFVFWARAAVIKYLFLPRWRDVDVLGKQDGASGRVRRNAYLFEPWYVPEGMLSAVWRMLGSSRPLPGPEYMSEGYLPRELGPLEFKERSKDDVLREAEEMRQYALKAGATGMGCPFSFAG
;
A
#
# COMPACT_ATOMS: atom_id res chain seq x y z
N MET A 1 -16.83 65.78 -15.85
CA MET A 1 -17.41 64.57 -16.48
C MET A 1 -17.84 63.58 -15.41
N SER A 2 -19.09 63.14 -15.45
CA SER A 2 -19.62 62.07 -14.59
C SER A 2 -19.06 60.70 -15.00
N ALA A 3 -19.18 59.69 -14.12
CA ALA A 3 -18.73 58.32 -14.41
C ALA A 3 -19.49 57.69 -15.60
N VAL A 4 -20.76 58.08 -15.79
CA VAL A 4 -21.60 57.60 -16.90
C VAL A 4 -21.18 58.24 -18.23
N GLU A 5 -20.88 59.55 -18.24
CA GLU A 5 -20.34 60.24 -19.43
C GLU A 5 -18.98 59.67 -19.86
N LEU A 6 -18.12 59.30 -18.89
CA LEU A 6 -16.84 58.64 -19.18
C LEU A 6 -17.04 57.28 -19.87
N LYS A 7 -18.00 56.48 -19.41
CA LYS A 7 -18.37 55.21 -20.06
C LYS A 7 -18.88 55.43 -21.48
N GLU A 8 -19.72 56.42 -21.71
CA GLU A 8 -20.27 56.71 -23.04
C GLU A 8 -19.19 57.15 -24.03
N LYS A 9 -18.26 58.02 -23.61
CA LYS A 9 -17.10 58.39 -24.42
C LYS A 9 -16.16 57.21 -24.65
N GLY A 10 -15.92 56.38 -23.64
CA GLY A 10 -15.16 55.13 -23.78
C GLY A 10 -15.78 54.18 -24.81
N ASN A 11 -17.11 54.04 -24.81
CA ASN A 11 -17.83 53.26 -25.81
C ASN A 11 -17.72 53.87 -27.23
N GLN A 12 -17.64 55.20 -27.36
CA GLN A 12 -17.42 55.87 -28.65
C GLN A 12 -16.01 55.60 -29.18
N LEU A 13 -14.98 55.74 -28.35
CA LEU A 13 -13.59 55.42 -28.73
C LEU A 13 -13.43 53.94 -29.09
N PHE A 14 -14.07 53.04 -28.32
CA PHE A 14 -14.09 51.61 -28.61
C PHE A 14 -14.70 51.31 -29.99
N LYS A 15 -15.78 52.02 -30.37
CA LYS A 15 -16.39 51.89 -31.70
C LYS A 15 -15.52 52.48 -32.82
N GLN A 16 -14.71 53.50 -32.51
CA GLN A 16 -13.76 54.11 -33.44
C GLN A 16 -12.47 53.29 -33.61
N GLY A 17 -12.28 52.24 -32.81
CA GLY A 17 -11.10 51.35 -32.86
C GLY A 17 -9.92 51.84 -32.01
N ASP A 18 -10.05 52.96 -31.30
CA ASP A 18 -9.05 53.42 -30.33
C ASP A 18 -9.26 52.70 -28.98
N PHE A 19 -8.67 51.51 -28.86
CA PHE A 19 -8.79 50.68 -27.67
C PHE A 19 -7.94 51.21 -26.49
N SER A 20 -6.80 51.85 -26.77
CA SER A 20 -5.96 52.49 -25.74
C SER A 20 -6.69 53.66 -25.06
N GLY A 21 -7.24 54.59 -25.85
CA GLY A 21 -8.01 55.72 -25.30
C GLY A 21 -9.28 55.27 -24.60
N ALA A 22 -9.93 54.21 -25.08
CA ALA A 22 -11.08 53.61 -24.40
C ALA A 22 -10.71 53.01 -23.03
N GLU A 23 -9.57 52.33 -22.89
CA GLU A 23 -9.09 51.79 -21.62
C GLU A 23 -8.87 52.90 -20.58
N ASP A 24 -8.24 54.00 -20.98
CA ASP A 24 -8.00 55.15 -20.10
C ASP A 24 -9.31 55.76 -19.59
N LEU A 25 -10.30 55.94 -20.48
CA LEU A 25 -11.61 56.47 -20.10
C LEU A 25 -12.39 55.52 -19.18
N PHE A 26 -12.33 54.20 -19.42
CA PHE A 26 -12.95 53.23 -18.50
C PHE A 26 -12.22 53.18 -17.16
N SER A 27 -10.91 53.31 -17.13
CA SER A 27 -10.11 53.38 -15.90
C SER A 27 -10.47 54.62 -15.07
N GLN A 28 -10.62 55.78 -15.72
CA GLN A 28 -11.12 57.00 -15.07
C GLN A 28 -12.57 56.84 -14.56
N ALA A 29 -13.43 56.10 -15.27
CA ALA A 29 -14.78 55.81 -14.82
C ALA A 29 -14.79 54.94 -13.55
N ILE A 30 -13.93 53.92 -13.49
CA ILE A 30 -13.76 53.03 -12.33
C ILE A 30 -13.26 53.80 -11.11
N LEU A 31 -12.29 54.71 -11.28
CA LEU A 31 -11.79 55.56 -10.19
C LEU A 31 -12.89 56.42 -9.57
N LYS A 32 -13.86 56.87 -10.39
CA LYS A 32 -14.98 57.71 -9.91
C LYS A 32 -16.11 56.90 -9.28
N ASN A 33 -16.39 55.70 -9.78
CA ASN A 33 -17.38 54.81 -9.19
C ASN A 33 -16.93 53.34 -9.32
N PRO A 34 -16.22 52.80 -8.31
CA PRO A 34 -15.68 51.44 -8.35
C PRO A 34 -16.73 50.36 -8.04
N LYS A 35 -17.98 50.72 -7.75
CA LYS A 35 -19.05 49.77 -7.42
C LYS A 35 -19.84 49.31 -8.65
N GLU A 36 -19.64 49.95 -9.80
CA GLU A 36 -20.40 49.68 -11.02
C GLU A 36 -19.71 48.58 -11.87
N PRO A 37 -20.32 47.39 -12.03
CA PRO A 37 -19.67 46.24 -12.68
C PRO A 37 -19.50 46.39 -14.21
N THR A 38 -20.33 47.23 -14.83
CA THR A 38 -20.33 47.42 -16.29
C THR A 38 -19.04 48.08 -16.78
N PHE A 39 -18.40 48.93 -15.98
CA PHE A 39 -17.12 49.56 -16.32
C PHE A 39 -15.98 48.53 -16.41
N PHE A 40 -15.91 47.61 -15.44
CA PHE A 40 -14.93 46.52 -15.45
C PHE A 40 -15.16 45.58 -16.64
N SER A 41 -16.42 45.24 -16.95
CA SER A 41 -16.74 44.35 -18.08
C SER A 41 -16.40 44.97 -19.44
N ASN A 42 -16.60 46.28 -19.60
CA ASN A 42 -16.24 47.00 -20.83
C ASN A 42 -14.72 47.20 -20.96
N ARG A 43 -14.03 47.46 -19.85
CA ARG A 43 -12.56 47.53 -19.83
C ARG A 43 -11.93 46.16 -20.14
N ALA A 44 -12.47 45.09 -19.56
CA ALA A 44 -12.06 43.72 -19.88
C ALA A 44 -12.20 43.43 -21.38
N LEU A 45 -13.33 43.77 -22.01
CA LEU A 45 -13.50 43.60 -23.46
C LEU A 45 -12.48 44.41 -24.27
N THR A 46 -12.14 45.61 -23.82
CA THR A 46 -11.13 46.48 -24.45
C THR A 46 -9.73 45.85 -24.35
N ARG A 47 -9.37 45.33 -23.17
CA ARG A 47 -8.10 44.62 -22.94
C ARG A 47 -7.99 43.32 -23.71
N ILE A 48 -9.08 42.60 -23.95
CA ILE A 48 -9.12 41.45 -24.87
C ILE A 48 -8.69 41.89 -26.29
N ARG A 49 -9.10 43.07 -26.76
CA ARG A 49 -8.69 43.60 -28.08
C ARG A 49 -7.23 44.04 -28.11
N LEU A 50 -6.69 44.48 -26.98
CA LEU A 50 -5.28 44.86 -26.81
C LEU A 50 -4.36 43.64 -26.57
N GLY A 51 -4.92 42.46 -26.26
CA GLY A 51 -4.16 41.26 -25.92
C GLY A 51 -3.61 41.24 -24.49
N ASP A 52 -4.03 42.16 -23.61
CA ASP A 52 -3.65 42.17 -22.20
C ASP A 52 -4.50 41.19 -21.38
N TRP A 53 -4.14 39.91 -21.42
CA TRP A 53 -4.91 38.86 -20.74
C TRP A 53 -4.85 38.92 -19.22
N ALA A 54 -3.76 39.47 -18.65
CA ALA A 54 -3.62 39.62 -17.19
C ALA A 54 -4.56 40.71 -16.66
N GLY A 55 -4.66 41.84 -17.36
CA GLY A 55 -5.63 42.88 -17.05
C GLY A 55 -7.09 42.43 -17.24
N VAL A 56 -7.35 41.56 -18.23
CA VAL A 56 -8.68 40.94 -18.42
C VAL A 56 -9.06 40.06 -17.24
N GLU A 57 -8.14 39.22 -16.74
CA GLU A 57 -8.39 38.38 -15.57
C GLU A 57 -8.80 39.23 -14.35
N GLN A 58 -8.06 40.31 -14.08
CA GLN A 58 -8.32 41.20 -12.95
C GLN A 58 -9.71 41.85 -13.06
N ASP A 59 -10.03 42.41 -14.23
CA ASP A 59 -11.31 43.10 -14.46
C ASP A 59 -12.50 42.16 -14.46
N ALA A 60 -12.34 40.97 -15.06
CA ALA A 60 -13.39 39.97 -15.08
C ALA A 60 -13.69 39.44 -13.68
N ARG A 61 -12.66 39.17 -12.85
CA ARG A 61 -12.85 38.78 -11.44
C ARG A 61 -13.51 39.89 -10.62
N ALA A 62 -13.12 41.15 -10.83
CA ALA A 62 -13.74 42.29 -10.16
C ALA A 62 -15.23 42.44 -10.53
N ALA A 63 -15.57 42.32 -11.82
CA ALA A 63 -16.96 42.35 -12.28
C ALA A 63 -17.81 41.20 -11.70
N ILE A 64 -17.25 39.99 -11.64
CA ILE A 64 -17.91 38.81 -11.05
C ILE A 64 -18.13 38.99 -9.55
N ALA A 65 -17.16 39.58 -8.83
CA ALA A 65 -17.27 39.84 -7.40
C ALA A 65 -18.39 40.84 -7.08
N LEU A 66 -18.61 41.84 -7.94
CA LEU A 66 -19.65 42.85 -7.75
C LEU A 66 -21.05 42.35 -8.15
N LEU A 67 -21.18 41.56 -9.23
CA LEU A 67 -22.48 41.02 -9.69
C LEU A 67 -22.91 39.75 -8.95
N GLY A 68 -21.94 38.98 -8.45
CA GLY A 68 -22.16 37.64 -7.94
C GLY A 68 -22.19 36.57 -9.04
N VAL A 69 -21.77 35.36 -8.67
CA VAL A 69 -21.59 34.23 -9.60
C VAL A 69 -22.92 33.71 -10.17
N LYS A 70 -24.03 33.89 -9.44
CA LYS A 70 -25.36 33.38 -9.85
C LYS A 70 -26.14 34.34 -10.75
N ASP A 71 -25.73 35.61 -10.84
CA ASP A 71 -26.41 36.61 -11.66
C ASP A 71 -26.20 36.32 -13.17
N PRO A 72 -27.27 36.23 -13.99
CA PRO A 72 -27.15 36.16 -15.45
C PRO A 72 -26.29 37.28 -16.06
N ALA A 73 -26.23 38.46 -15.45
CA ALA A 73 -25.41 39.58 -15.93
C ALA A 73 -23.90 39.27 -15.86
N SER A 74 -23.46 38.37 -14.98
CA SER A 74 -22.04 38.00 -14.83
C SER A 74 -21.56 36.96 -15.85
N LEU A 75 -22.44 36.43 -16.71
CA LEU A 75 -22.07 35.47 -17.77
C LEU A 75 -21.01 36.03 -18.71
N LYS A 76 -21.13 37.31 -19.10
CA LYS A 76 -20.16 37.98 -19.99
C LYS A 76 -18.77 38.02 -19.37
N SER A 77 -18.69 38.46 -18.11
CA SER A 77 -17.44 38.55 -17.37
C SER A 77 -16.82 37.17 -17.14
N ARG A 78 -17.63 36.14 -16.86
CA ARG A 78 -17.16 34.74 -16.75
C ARG A 78 -16.60 34.21 -18.07
N SER A 79 -17.24 34.53 -19.20
CA SER A 79 -16.73 34.16 -20.53
C SER A 79 -15.37 34.82 -20.82
N TYR A 80 -15.20 36.09 -20.47
CA TYR A 80 -13.93 36.81 -20.64
C TYR A 80 -12.82 36.24 -19.74
N LEU A 81 -13.16 35.91 -18.48
CA LEU A 81 -12.22 35.26 -17.56
C LEU A 81 -11.74 33.91 -18.10
N ALA A 82 -12.66 33.06 -18.55
CA ALA A 82 -12.31 31.78 -19.13
C ALA A 82 -11.39 31.94 -20.37
N GLN A 83 -11.69 32.90 -21.24
CA GLN A 83 -10.86 33.20 -22.41
C GLN A 83 -9.45 33.67 -22.01
N ALA A 84 -9.33 34.55 -21.01
CA ALA A 84 -8.04 35.01 -20.52
C ALA A 84 -7.21 33.88 -19.91
N LEU A 85 -7.82 33.01 -19.10
CA LEU A 85 -7.14 31.89 -18.45
C LEU A 85 -6.56 30.88 -19.46
N ILE A 86 -7.22 30.66 -20.61
CA ILE A 86 -6.69 29.86 -21.72
C ILE A 86 -5.41 30.47 -22.28
N GLN A 87 -5.40 31.80 -22.48
CA GLN A 87 -4.25 32.52 -23.04
C GLN A 87 -3.10 32.66 -22.03
N LEU A 88 -3.41 32.67 -20.75
CA LEU A 88 -2.43 32.65 -19.66
C LEU A 88 -1.90 31.24 -19.34
N HIS A 89 -2.18 30.24 -20.19
CA HIS A 89 -1.75 28.84 -20.01
C HIS A 89 -2.19 28.22 -18.66
N ARG A 90 -3.38 28.60 -18.16
CA ARG A 90 -4.02 28.03 -16.95
C ARG A 90 -5.30 27.27 -17.34
N PRO A 91 -5.19 26.18 -18.11
CA PRO A 91 -6.34 25.55 -18.76
C PRO A 91 -7.29 24.84 -17.76
N GLN A 92 -6.79 24.40 -16.61
CA GLN A 92 -7.61 23.78 -15.57
C GLN A 92 -8.60 24.79 -14.95
N GLU A 93 -8.12 25.96 -14.57
CA GLU A 93 -8.98 27.03 -14.04
C GLU A 93 -9.91 27.57 -15.13
N ALA A 94 -9.42 27.67 -16.37
CA ALA A 94 -10.25 28.07 -17.51
C ALA A 94 -11.43 27.12 -17.72
N TYR A 95 -11.19 25.80 -17.66
CA TYR A 95 -12.22 24.77 -17.83
C TYR A 95 -13.33 24.91 -16.77
N GLU A 96 -12.96 25.10 -15.51
CA GLU A 96 -13.90 25.22 -14.39
C GLU A 96 -14.80 26.45 -14.52
N VAL A 97 -14.21 27.61 -14.81
CA VAL A 97 -14.98 28.84 -15.05
C VAL A 97 -15.88 28.68 -16.28
N ALA A 98 -15.37 28.06 -17.35
CA ALA A 98 -16.08 27.90 -18.61
C ALA A 98 -17.26 26.93 -18.50
N ILE A 99 -17.10 25.78 -17.83
CA ILE A 99 -18.17 24.78 -17.72
C ILE A 99 -19.33 25.28 -16.84
N ASP A 100 -19.01 26.00 -15.77
CA ASP A 100 -20.02 26.61 -14.90
C ASP A 100 -20.76 27.74 -15.62
N ALA A 101 -20.04 28.59 -16.35
CA ALA A 101 -20.63 29.63 -17.18
C ALA A 101 -21.50 29.04 -18.30
N TYR A 102 -21.06 27.95 -18.94
CA TYR A 102 -21.80 27.25 -20.00
C TYR A 102 -23.13 26.70 -19.47
N ARG A 103 -23.11 26.00 -18.32
CA ARG A 103 -24.34 25.50 -17.67
C ARG A 103 -25.31 26.62 -17.30
N ALA A 104 -24.80 27.72 -16.76
CA ALA A 104 -25.61 28.90 -16.45
C ALA A 104 -26.16 29.58 -17.72
N SER A 105 -25.40 29.58 -18.82
CA SER A 105 -25.83 30.12 -20.13
C SER A 105 -26.95 29.28 -20.75
N LEU A 106 -26.88 27.95 -20.63
CA LEU A 106 -27.94 27.03 -21.05
C LEU A 106 -29.24 27.31 -20.29
N ALA A 107 -29.16 27.44 -18.96
CA ALA A 107 -30.33 27.75 -18.13
C ALA A 107 -30.93 29.14 -18.44
N ALA A 108 -30.09 30.14 -18.69
CA ALA A 108 -30.50 31.50 -19.02
C ALA A 108 -30.90 31.70 -20.51
N LYS A 109 -30.79 30.67 -21.35
CA LYS A 109 -31.00 30.74 -22.81
C LYS A 109 -30.19 31.88 -23.47
N SER A 110 -28.99 32.15 -22.97
CA SER A 110 -28.14 33.30 -23.40
C SER A 110 -27.43 33.03 -24.72
N VAL A 111 -27.27 34.04 -25.58
CA VAL A 111 -26.57 33.96 -26.89
C VAL A 111 -25.10 33.50 -26.76
N GLN A 112 -24.51 33.61 -25.58
CA GLN A 112 -23.11 33.26 -25.34
C GLN A 112 -22.82 31.75 -25.22
N THR A 113 -23.84 30.89 -25.28
CA THR A 113 -23.70 29.44 -25.13
C THR A 113 -22.71 28.82 -26.11
N GLU A 114 -22.73 29.24 -27.38
CA GLU A 114 -21.83 28.70 -28.42
C GLU A 114 -20.36 29.08 -28.14
N THR A 115 -20.10 30.35 -27.82
CA THR A 115 -18.76 30.84 -27.47
C THR A 115 -18.20 30.13 -26.24
N LEU A 116 -19.04 29.91 -25.23
CA LEU A 116 -18.66 29.17 -24.02
C LEU A 116 -18.37 27.70 -24.31
N SER A 117 -19.18 27.04 -25.15
CA SER A 117 -18.92 25.66 -25.57
C SER A 117 -17.55 25.51 -26.24
N ARG A 118 -17.21 26.38 -27.19
CA ARG A 118 -15.89 26.40 -27.83
C ARG A 118 -14.76 26.67 -26.84
N THR A 119 -15.02 27.47 -25.81
CA THR A 119 -14.03 27.80 -24.76
C THR A 119 -13.78 26.58 -23.85
N VAL A 120 -14.83 25.86 -23.45
CA VAL A 120 -14.71 24.61 -22.68
C VAL A 120 -13.90 23.57 -23.46
N LEU A 121 -14.21 23.38 -24.74
CA LEU A 121 -13.50 22.42 -25.59
C LEU A 121 -12.00 22.76 -25.70
N ARG A 122 -11.66 24.02 -25.96
CA ARG A 122 -10.27 24.49 -26.01
C ARG A 122 -9.52 24.29 -24.69
N ALA A 123 -10.17 24.57 -23.56
CA ALA A 123 -9.58 24.34 -22.24
C ALA A 123 -9.30 22.85 -22.03
N LYS A 124 -10.23 21.97 -22.42
CA LYS A 124 -10.08 20.52 -22.32
C LYS A 124 -8.94 19.99 -23.21
N GLN A 125 -8.86 20.47 -24.46
CA GLN A 125 -7.75 20.16 -25.37
C GLN A 125 -6.39 20.56 -24.78
N GLN A 126 -6.27 21.75 -24.18
CA GLN A 126 -5.02 22.17 -23.53
C GLN A 126 -4.67 21.30 -22.30
N ILE A 127 -5.68 20.87 -21.51
CA ILE A 127 -5.45 19.93 -20.40
C ILE A 127 -4.92 18.59 -20.92
N TRP A 128 -5.50 18.05 -21.99
CA TRP A 128 -5.05 16.80 -22.59
C TRP A 128 -3.64 16.92 -23.16
N ALA A 129 -3.35 18.00 -23.91
CA ALA A 129 -2.02 18.28 -24.43
C ALA A 129 -0.97 18.40 -23.30
N ALA A 130 -1.31 19.07 -22.20
CA ALA A 130 -0.42 19.19 -21.05
C ALA A 130 -0.15 17.85 -20.37
N LYS A 131 -1.16 16.98 -20.24
CA LYS A 131 -1.02 15.62 -19.70
C LYS A 131 -0.15 14.76 -20.61
N GLU A 132 -0.34 14.84 -21.92
CA GLU A 132 0.45 14.07 -22.88
C GLU A 132 1.91 14.52 -22.90
N ALA A 133 2.17 15.83 -22.92
CA ALA A 133 3.52 16.37 -22.81
C ALA A 133 4.22 15.95 -21.52
N ARG A 134 3.47 15.83 -20.40
CA ARG A 134 4.01 15.29 -19.15
C ARG A 134 4.36 13.80 -19.27
N ARG A 135 3.48 12.99 -19.85
CA ARG A 135 3.72 11.56 -20.07
C ARG A 135 4.96 11.30 -20.91
N LEU A 136 5.16 12.08 -21.98
CA LEU A 136 6.34 11.98 -22.84
C LEU A 136 7.62 12.31 -22.08
N ARG A 137 7.63 13.41 -21.32
CA ARG A 137 8.77 13.76 -20.46
C ARG A 137 9.10 12.66 -19.44
N GLU A 138 8.09 12.12 -18.75
CA GLU A 138 8.31 11.05 -17.77
C GLU A 138 8.88 9.77 -18.42
N MET A 139 8.46 9.46 -19.66
CA MET A 139 9.00 8.35 -20.44
C MET A 139 10.45 8.60 -20.86
N ASP A 140 10.77 9.80 -21.35
CA ASP A 140 12.13 10.18 -21.75
C ASP A 140 13.07 10.24 -20.54
N ASP A 141 12.63 10.77 -19.41
CA ASP A 141 13.37 10.79 -18.14
C ASP A 141 13.67 9.36 -17.66
N THR A 142 12.70 8.45 -17.79
CA THR A 142 12.87 7.04 -17.42
C THR A 142 13.89 6.36 -18.33
N LEU A 143 13.81 6.60 -19.64
CA LEU A 143 14.78 6.07 -20.60
C LEU A 143 16.19 6.58 -20.28
N ALA A 144 16.36 7.89 -20.07
CA ALA A 144 17.62 8.50 -19.71
C ALA A 144 18.17 7.95 -18.39
N TYR A 145 17.31 7.70 -17.40
CA TYR A 145 17.71 7.09 -16.13
C TYR A 145 18.26 5.66 -16.32
N VAL A 146 17.57 4.82 -17.10
CA VAL A 146 18.00 3.43 -17.34
C VAL A 146 19.29 3.39 -18.17
N GLU A 147 19.44 4.26 -19.16
CA GLU A 147 20.70 4.40 -19.91
C GLU A 147 21.85 4.85 -19.01
N GLY A 148 21.60 5.81 -18.11
CA GLY A 148 22.57 6.25 -17.12
C GLY A 148 23.04 5.15 -16.17
N LEU A 149 22.17 4.19 -15.83
CA LEU A 149 22.56 3.00 -15.04
C LEU A 149 23.50 2.07 -15.82
N ALA A 150 23.28 1.89 -17.12
CA ALA A 150 24.15 1.10 -17.99
C ALA A 150 25.53 1.77 -18.15
N ASP A 151 25.56 3.09 -18.31
CA ASP A 151 26.80 3.87 -18.37
C ASP A 151 27.57 3.80 -17.05
N ALA A 152 26.88 3.93 -15.91
CA ALA A 152 27.50 3.80 -14.58
C ALA A 152 28.00 2.37 -14.28
N GLU A 153 27.40 1.33 -14.88
CA GLU A 153 27.92 -0.03 -14.83
C GLU A 153 29.21 -0.16 -15.66
N LEU A 154 29.22 0.39 -16.88
CA LEU A 154 30.40 0.40 -17.75
C LEU A 154 31.57 1.12 -17.09
N GLU A 155 31.36 2.31 -16.52
CA GLU A 155 32.44 3.07 -15.86
C GLU A 155 33.05 2.31 -14.68
N ARG A 156 32.22 1.64 -13.87
CA ARG A 156 32.70 0.78 -12.78
C ARG A 156 33.54 -0.38 -13.30
N ALA A 157 33.08 -1.05 -14.35
CA ALA A 157 33.80 -2.18 -14.95
C ALA A 157 35.14 -1.74 -15.57
N LEU A 158 35.16 -0.62 -16.30
CA LEU A 158 36.39 -0.04 -16.84
C LEU A 158 37.36 0.41 -15.74
N GLY A 159 36.85 0.92 -14.63
CA GLY A 159 37.65 1.29 -13.45
C GLY A 159 38.32 0.09 -12.79
N GLU A 160 37.62 -1.05 -12.67
CA GLU A 160 38.21 -2.31 -12.20
C GLU A 160 39.27 -2.85 -13.18
N LEU A 161 38.97 -2.83 -14.48
CA LEU A 161 39.88 -3.32 -15.51
C LEU A 161 41.20 -2.52 -15.53
N ARG A 162 41.12 -1.18 -15.37
CA ARG A 162 42.30 -0.32 -15.22
C ARG A 162 43.12 -0.67 -13.98
N ARG A 163 42.48 -0.91 -12.83
CA ARG A 163 43.17 -1.33 -11.59
C ARG A 163 43.92 -2.65 -11.77
N ARG A 164 43.31 -3.65 -12.41
CA ARG A 164 43.95 -4.95 -12.68
C ARG A 164 45.16 -4.84 -13.62
N ARG A 165 45.08 -3.97 -14.64
CA ARG A 165 46.24 -3.63 -15.49
C ARG A 165 47.36 -2.98 -14.66
N ASP A 166 47.02 -1.99 -13.83
CA ASP A 166 48.01 -1.27 -13.02
C ASP A 166 48.68 -2.18 -11.97
N ALA A 167 47.97 -3.21 -11.49
CA ALA A 167 48.50 -4.27 -10.63
C ALA A 167 49.38 -5.30 -11.38
N GLY A 168 49.46 -5.23 -12.71
CA GLY A 168 50.24 -6.15 -13.54
C GLY A 168 49.59 -7.52 -13.76
N GLU A 169 48.32 -7.70 -13.40
CA GLU A 169 47.58 -8.96 -13.59
C GLU A 169 47.21 -9.22 -15.05
N ILE A 170 47.13 -8.16 -15.87
CA ILE A 170 46.71 -8.21 -17.27
C ILE A 170 47.70 -7.41 -18.12
N GLY A 171 48.12 -8.00 -19.25
CA GLY A 171 48.94 -7.31 -20.24
C GLY A 171 48.16 -6.27 -21.05
N GLN A 172 48.88 -5.38 -21.75
CA GLN A 172 48.31 -4.30 -22.56
C GLN A 172 47.32 -4.78 -23.63
N VAL A 173 47.58 -5.94 -24.24
CA VAL A 173 46.72 -6.52 -25.28
C VAL A 173 45.41 -7.02 -24.68
N GLY A 174 45.47 -7.77 -23.58
CA GLY A 174 44.27 -8.25 -22.87
C GLY A 174 43.41 -7.12 -22.31
N PHE A 175 44.03 -6.03 -21.83
CA PHE A 175 43.30 -4.83 -21.42
C PHE A 175 42.48 -4.21 -22.56
N LEU A 176 43.05 -4.09 -23.76
CA LEU A 176 42.36 -3.49 -24.91
C LEU A 176 41.22 -4.36 -25.43
N GLU A 177 41.39 -5.68 -25.40
CA GLU A 177 40.34 -6.65 -25.78
C GLU A 177 39.17 -6.62 -24.79
N ASP A 178 39.46 -6.68 -23.48
CA ASP A 178 38.44 -6.61 -22.42
C ASP A 178 37.73 -5.25 -22.41
N GLU A 179 38.46 -4.14 -22.61
CA GLU A 179 37.87 -2.80 -22.70
C GLU A 179 36.91 -2.68 -23.88
N ARG A 180 37.27 -3.26 -25.04
CA ARG A 180 36.39 -3.29 -26.21
C ARG A 180 35.14 -4.14 -25.94
N ALA A 181 35.31 -5.33 -25.38
CA ALA A 181 34.20 -6.22 -25.06
C ALA A 181 33.19 -5.59 -24.09
N LEU A 182 33.68 -4.89 -23.05
CA LEU A 182 32.82 -4.17 -22.10
C LEU A 182 32.03 -3.04 -22.76
N ARG A 183 32.64 -2.28 -23.68
CA ARG A 183 31.95 -1.22 -24.44
C ARG A 183 30.88 -1.79 -25.37
N GLU A 184 31.21 -2.85 -26.11
CA GLU A 184 30.26 -3.54 -26.99
C GLU A 184 29.08 -4.14 -26.21
N GLU A 185 29.33 -4.70 -25.02
CA GLU A 185 28.27 -5.19 -24.14
C GLU A 185 27.35 -4.04 -23.66
N ALA A 186 27.93 -2.91 -23.24
CA ALA A 186 27.17 -1.75 -22.79
C ALA A 186 26.34 -1.12 -23.93
N GLU A 187 26.89 -1.05 -25.14
CA GLU A 187 26.14 -0.62 -26.33
C GLU A 187 24.99 -1.57 -26.65
N ARG A 188 25.22 -2.89 -26.59
CA ARG A 188 24.16 -3.90 -26.78
C ARG A 188 23.06 -3.77 -25.72
N LYS A 189 23.41 -3.55 -24.44
CA LYS A 189 22.42 -3.30 -23.37
C LYS A 189 21.61 -2.03 -23.65
N ARG A 190 22.25 -0.93 -24.04
CA ARG A 190 21.57 0.33 -24.41
C ARG A 190 20.64 0.14 -25.61
N ALA A 191 21.09 -0.56 -26.65
CA ALA A 191 20.28 -0.87 -27.83
C ALA A 191 19.03 -1.70 -27.45
N ASN A 192 19.19 -2.71 -26.59
CA ASN A 192 18.07 -3.52 -26.11
C ASN A 192 17.06 -2.71 -25.29
N VAL A 193 17.53 -1.79 -24.45
CA VAL A 193 16.65 -0.89 -23.68
C VAL A 193 15.88 0.04 -24.63
N ARG A 194 16.56 0.69 -25.57
CA ARG A 194 15.89 1.55 -26.58
C ARG A 194 14.86 0.77 -27.37
N GLU A 195 15.20 -0.45 -27.79
CA GLU A 195 14.30 -1.31 -28.54
C GLU A 195 13.08 -1.74 -27.71
N ALA A 196 13.27 -2.07 -26.43
CA ALA A 196 12.15 -2.38 -25.54
C ALA A 196 11.20 -1.18 -25.36
N PHE A 197 11.75 0.03 -25.21
CA PHE A 197 10.94 1.26 -25.15
C PHE A 197 10.25 1.56 -26.48
N ARG A 198 10.91 1.31 -27.62
CA ARG A 198 10.34 1.44 -28.97
C ARG A 198 9.20 0.45 -29.23
N ILE A 199 9.35 -0.80 -28.80
CA ILE A 199 8.31 -1.83 -28.90
C ILE A 199 7.12 -1.47 -28.00
N ALA A 200 7.39 -1.02 -26.77
CA ALA A 200 6.36 -0.56 -25.86
C ALA A 200 5.57 0.64 -26.42
N SER A 201 6.23 1.51 -27.18
CA SER A 201 5.58 2.62 -27.90
C SER A 201 5.01 2.24 -29.28
N LYS A 202 5.02 0.96 -29.68
CA LYS A 202 4.59 0.46 -31.00
C LYS A 202 5.30 1.13 -32.19
N GLY A 203 6.51 1.63 -32.00
CA GLY A 203 7.36 2.17 -33.07
C GLY A 203 7.10 3.62 -33.46
N GLU A 204 5.96 4.22 -33.06
CA GLU A 204 5.65 5.63 -33.27
C GLU A 204 4.99 6.21 -32.02
N VAL A 205 5.59 7.26 -31.45
CA VAL A 205 4.93 8.09 -30.44
C VAL A 205 3.87 8.92 -31.16
N GLN A 206 2.72 8.31 -31.42
CA GLN A 206 1.60 9.01 -32.03
C GLN A 206 0.97 9.93 -30.99
N GLU A 207 0.83 11.22 -31.33
CA GLU A 207 0.18 12.20 -30.46
C GLU A 207 -1.25 11.77 -30.16
N ARG A 208 -1.60 11.71 -28.87
CA ARG A 208 -2.94 11.32 -28.41
C ARG A 208 -3.92 12.47 -28.61
N ILE A 209 -4.53 12.52 -29.78
CA ILE A 209 -5.53 13.53 -30.13
C ILE A 209 -6.91 12.88 -30.21
N VAL A 210 -7.89 13.46 -29.51
CA VAL A 210 -9.30 13.10 -29.68
C VAL A 210 -9.88 14.00 -30.77
N PRO A 211 -10.38 13.44 -31.89
CA PRO A 211 -11.00 14.24 -32.94
C PRO A 211 -12.24 15.01 -32.44
N ASP A 212 -12.32 16.30 -32.76
CA ASP A 212 -13.39 17.19 -32.28
C ASP A 212 -14.80 16.71 -32.66
N TYR A 213 -14.96 16.04 -33.80
CA TYR A 213 -16.25 15.53 -34.28
C TYR A 213 -16.79 14.34 -33.49
N LEU A 214 -15.96 13.70 -32.65
CA LEU A 214 -16.38 12.63 -31.75
C LEU A 214 -16.83 13.15 -30.37
N VAL A 215 -16.57 14.44 -30.09
CA VAL A 215 -16.84 15.06 -28.79
C VAL A 215 -18.24 15.68 -28.78
N ASP A 216 -19.01 15.34 -27.75
CA ASP A 216 -20.34 15.88 -27.52
C ASP A 216 -20.31 17.37 -27.14
N GLY A 217 -21.15 18.19 -27.75
CA GLY A 217 -21.21 19.63 -27.50
C GLY A 217 -21.82 20.05 -26.15
N ILE A 218 -22.44 19.10 -25.41
CA ILE A 218 -23.09 19.34 -24.12
C ILE A 218 -22.25 18.79 -22.95
N THR A 219 -21.84 17.53 -23.03
CA THR A 219 -21.05 16.84 -22.01
C THR A 219 -19.55 17.09 -22.18
N PHE A 220 -19.11 17.50 -23.37
CA PHE A 220 -17.70 17.64 -23.75
C PHE A 220 -16.90 16.35 -23.65
N GLU A 221 -17.57 15.19 -23.66
CA GLU A 221 -16.98 13.85 -23.63
C GLU A 221 -17.16 13.16 -24.98
N ILE A 222 -16.46 12.04 -25.19
CA ILE A 222 -16.65 11.24 -26.41
C ILE A 222 -18.07 10.68 -26.39
N MET A 223 -18.81 10.86 -27.49
CA MET A 223 -20.19 10.37 -27.60
C MET A 223 -20.23 8.84 -27.53
N HIS A 224 -21.01 8.30 -26.62
CA HIS A 224 -21.24 6.85 -26.51
C HIS A 224 -22.47 6.41 -27.31
N ASP A 225 -23.51 7.25 -27.30
CA ASP A 225 -24.72 7.01 -28.06
C ASP A 225 -25.15 8.28 -28.80
N PRO A 226 -24.49 8.61 -29.93
CA PRO A 226 -24.75 9.84 -30.65
C PRO A 226 -26.15 9.83 -31.28
N VAL A 227 -26.89 10.91 -31.05
CA VAL A 227 -28.17 11.21 -31.69
C VAL A 227 -28.09 12.54 -32.41
N ILE A 228 -28.74 12.64 -33.56
CA ILE A 228 -28.78 13.83 -34.41
C ILE A 228 -30.10 14.58 -34.20
N THR A 229 -30.00 15.89 -34.04
CA THR A 229 -31.14 16.82 -34.03
C THR A 229 -31.62 17.08 -35.47
N PRO A 230 -32.85 17.59 -35.67
CA PRO A 230 -33.32 18.02 -36.99
C PRO A 230 -32.45 19.10 -37.65
N SER A 231 -31.69 19.86 -36.85
CA SER A 231 -30.71 20.84 -37.33
C SER A 231 -29.42 20.22 -37.87
N GLY A 232 -29.26 18.90 -37.75
CA GLY A 232 -28.12 18.15 -38.27
C GLY A 232 -26.92 18.06 -37.32
N THR A 233 -27.04 18.52 -36.07
CA THR A 233 -25.97 18.42 -35.07
C THR A 233 -26.12 17.15 -34.25
N SER A 234 -25.01 16.44 -34.01
CA SER A 234 -25.02 15.24 -33.17
C SER A 234 -24.59 15.55 -31.74
N PHE A 235 -25.25 14.91 -30.77
CA PHE A 235 -24.98 15.00 -29.34
C PHE A 235 -25.08 13.62 -28.70
N ASP A 236 -24.54 13.45 -27.49
CA ASP A 236 -24.78 12.23 -26.72
C ASP A 236 -26.24 12.17 -26.22
N ARG A 237 -26.91 11.02 -26.40
CA ARG A 237 -28.32 10.82 -26.06
C ARG A 237 -28.66 11.27 -24.65
N VAL A 238 -27.83 10.95 -23.65
CA VAL A 238 -28.14 11.24 -22.25
C VAL A 238 -28.16 12.74 -22.01
N GLY A 239 -27.16 13.45 -22.56
CA GLY A 239 -27.03 14.90 -22.42
C GLY A 239 -28.16 15.67 -23.11
N ILE A 240 -28.43 15.35 -24.37
CA ILE A 240 -29.42 16.08 -25.18
C ILE A 240 -30.86 15.80 -24.77
N THR A 241 -31.19 14.57 -24.36
CA THR A 241 -32.55 14.23 -23.90
C THR A 241 -32.92 15.08 -22.70
N LYS A 242 -32.05 15.14 -21.69
CA LYS A 242 -32.24 15.97 -20.49
C LYS A 242 -32.36 17.45 -20.82
N TYR A 243 -31.59 17.94 -21.79
CA TYR A 243 -31.67 19.34 -22.21
C TYR A 243 -33.00 19.66 -22.90
N VAL A 244 -33.43 18.85 -23.87
CA VAL A 244 -34.65 19.07 -24.65
C VAL A 244 -35.90 18.92 -23.78
N GLU A 245 -35.89 18.02 -22.79
CA GLU A 245 -36.95 17.91 -21.77
C GLU A 245 -37.12 19.19 -20.95
N GLN A 246 -36.04 19.93 -20.69
CA GLN A 246 -36.06 21.14 -19.87
C GLN A 246 -36.28 22.42 -20.68
N ALA A 247 -35.63 22.52 -21.84
CA ALA A 247 -35.57 23.75 -22.62
C ALA A 247 -36.58 23.79 -23.77
N HIS A 248 -37.04 22.62 -24.25
CA HIS A 248 -37.93 22.42 -25.40
C HIS A 248 -37.46 23.09 -26.71
N VAL A 249 -36.14 23.29 -26.85
CA VAL A 249 -35.49 23.91 -28.01
C VAL A 249 -34.18 23.20 -28.33
N ASP A 250 -33.70 23.36 -29.56
CA ASP A 250 -32.38 22.90 -29.99
C ASP A 250 -31.25 23.69 -29.30
N PRO A 251 -30.18 23.05 -28.77
CA PRO A 251 -29.13 23.73 -28.00
C PRO A 251 -28.36 24.81 -28.77
N ILE A 252 -28.30 24.71 -30.10
CA ILE A 252 -27.52 25.61 -30.96
C ILE A 252 -28.47 26.59 -31.65
N THR A 253 -29.42 26.07 -32.43
CA THR A 253 -30.30 26.86 -33.29
C THR A 253 -31.48 27.46 -32.54
N ARG A 254 -31.80 26.96 -31.34
CA ARG A 254 -32.94 27.39 -30.49
C ARG A 254 -34.30 27.20 -31.12
N VAL A 255 -34.39 26.46 -32.22
CA VAL A 255 -35.67 26.09 -32.83
C VAL A 255 -36.41 25.16 -31.87
N PRO A 256 -37.73 25.36 -31.64
CA PRO A 256 -38.52 24.46 -30.80
C PRO A 256 -38.43 23.01 -31.27
N MET A 257 -38.17 22.09 -30.35
CA MET A 257 -38.10 20.65 -30.64
C MET A 257 -38.48 19.80 -29.43
N SER A 258 -38.82 18.55 -29.67
CA SER A 258 -39.16 17.54 -28.67
C SER A 258 -38.16 16.38 -28.67
N VAL A 259 -38.17 15.56 -27.62
CA VAL A 259 -37.31 14.37 -27.51
C VAL A 259 -37.58 13.38 -28.65
N ASN A 260 -38.82 13.34 -29.15
CA ASN A 260 -39.23 12.45 -30.25
C ASN A 260 -38.60 12.83 -31.59
N ASP A 261 -38.08 14.06 -31.72
CA ASP A 261 -37.44 14.55 -32.95
C ASP A 261 -35.97 14.10 -33.07
N LEU A 262 -35.40 13.51 -32.00
CA LEU A 262 -34.03 13.01 -31.98
C LEU A 262 -33.91 11.67 -32.73
N ARG A 263 -32.96 11.58 -33.66
CA ARG A 263 -32.71 10.35 -34.43
C ARG A 263 -31.36 9.74 -34.07
N PRO A 264 -31.23 8.40 -33.90
CA PRO A 264 -29.93 7.78 -33.66
C PRO A 264 -28.99 7.98 -34.86
N ASN A 265 -27.72 8.33 -34.59
CA ASN A 265 -26.68 8.46 -35.60
C ASN A 265 -25.75 7.24 -35.56
N TYR A 266 -26.18 6.14 -36.20
CA TYR A 266 -25.45 4.87 -36.19
C TYR A 266 -24.05 4.96 -36.83
N ALA A 267 -23.87 5.82 -37.84
CA ALA A 267 -22.57 6.00 -38.50
C ALA A 267 -21.54 6.63 -37.55
N LEU A 268 -21.96 7.67 -36.83
CA LEU A 268 -21.10 8.31 -35.83
C LEU A 268 -20.84 7.40 -34.63
N LYS A 269 -21.83 6.58 -34.25
CA LYS A 269 -21.66 5.58 -33.19
C LYS A 269 -20.57 4.57 -33.54
N ALA A 270 -20.60 4.01 -34.74
CA ALA A 270 -19.57 3.10 -35.22
C ALA A 270 -18.18 3.77 -35.24
N ALA A 271 -18.10 5.05 -35.64
CA ALA A 271 -16.85 5.81 -35.62
C ALA A 271 -16.32 6.05 -34.18
N CYS A 272 -17.20 6.32 -33.22
CA CYS A 272 -16.83 6.43 -31.80
C CYS A 272 -16.33 5.10 -31.23
N GLU A 273 -17.04 4.00 -31.50
CA GLU A 273 -16.67 2.66 -31.05
C GLU A 273 -15.31 2.23 -31.64
N GLU A 274 -15.12 2.38 -32.95
CA GLU A 274 -13.85 2.09 -33.62
C GLU A 274 -12.69 2.94 -33.03
N PHE A 275 -12.94 4.22 -32.75
CA PHE A 275 -11.95 5.08 -32.14
C PHE A 275 -11.57 4.61 -30.74
N LEU A 276 -12.54 4.27 -29.89
CA LEU A 276 -12.31 3.80 -28.52
C LEU A 276 -11.59 2.44 -28.48
N ASP A 277 -11.94 1.53 -29.39
CA ASP A 277 -11.29 0.21 -29.50
C ASP A 277 -9.81 0.35 -29.91
N LYS A 278 -9.51 1.24 -30.85
CA LYS A 278 -8.13 1.53 -31.29
C LYS A 278 -7.34 2.35 -30.26
N ASN A 279 -8.04 3.18 -29.49
CA ASN A 279 -7.47 4.14 -28.57
C ASN A 279 -7.99 3.91 -27.14
N GLY A 280 -7.67 2.77 -26.53
CA GLY A 280 -8.09 2.46 -25.16
C GLY A 280 -7.70 3.52 -24.10
N TRP A 281 -6.70 4.35 -24.38
CA TRP A 281 -6.34 5.51 -23.54
C TRP A 281 -7.43 6.61 -23.53
N ALA A 282 -8.28 6.67 -24.55
CA ALA A 282 -9.38 7.61 -24.63
C ALA A 282 -10.54 7.22 -23.68
N VAL A 283 -10.57 5.96 -23.22
CA VAL A 283 -11.50 5.49 -22.17
C VAL A 283 -11.12 6.08 -20.81
N ASP A 284 -9.83 6.25 -20.51
CA ASP A 284 -9.37 6.89 -19.26
C ASP A 284 -9.67 8.40 -19.19
N CYS A 285 -9.95 9.04 -20.33
CA CYS A 285 -10.42 10.43 -20.35
C CYS A 285 -11.80 10.61 -19.70
N LEU A 286 -12.51 9.51 -19.37
CA LEU A 286 -13.78 9.48 -18.64
C LEU A 286 -13.64 9.59 -17.11
N THR A 287 -12.42 9.65 -16.55
CA THR A 287 -12.20 9.72 -15.09
C THR A 287 -11.69 11.09 -14.60
N LEU A 288 -12.24 12.19 -15.10
CA LEU A 288 -12.14 13.49 -14.41
C LEU A 288 -13.05 13.59 -13.17
N TYR A 289 -13.79 12.53 -12.83
CA TYR A 289 -14.62 12.45 -11.63
C TYR A 289 -13.80 12.39 -10.33
N ASN A 290 -12.54 11.92 -10.37
CA ASN A 290 -11.70 11.81 -9.17
C ASN A 290 -11.09 13.15 -8.73
N CYS A 291 -11.09 14.18 -9.58
CA CYS A 291 -10.71 15.55 -9.17
C CYS A 291 -11.92 16.36 -8.65
N MET A 292 -13.15 15.94 -9.00
CA MET A 292 -14.37 16.48 -8.41
C MET A 292 -14.61 15.99 -6.98
N ALA A 293 -14.06 14.86 -6.54
CA ALA A 293 -14.16 14.44 -5.14
C ALA A 293 -13.49 15.45 -4.18
N ASP A 294 -12.35 16.01 -4.59
CA ASP A 294 -11.65 17.07 -3.83
C ASP A 294 -12.39 18.41 -3.87
N ARG A 295 -13.22 18.67 -4.89
CA ARG A 295 -14.02 19.90 -5.03
C ARG A 295 -15.44 19.81 -4.48
N MET A 296 -16.09 18.65 -4.53
CA MET A 296 -17.37 18.42 -3.84
C MET A 296 -17.17 18.44 -2.33
N ALA A 297 -15.97 18.10 -1.82
CA ALA A 297 -15.56 18.37 -0.44
C ALA A 297 -15.48 19.88 -0.13
N MET A 298 -15.09 20.72 -1.09
CA MET A 298 -15.06 22.18 -0.97
C MET A 298 -16.45 22.84 -1.12
N ASP A 299 -17.28 22.37 -2.05
CA ASP A 299 -18.63 22.92 -2.29
C ASP A 299 -19.63 22.48 -1.22
N SER A 300 -19.48 21.27 -0.66
CA SER A 300 -20.22 20.86 0.54
C SER A 300 -19.84 21.68 1.78
N MET A 301 -18.59 22.14 1.85
CA MET A 301 -18.14 23.09 2.88
C MET A 301 -18.75 24.48 2.68
N GLN A 302 -18.89 24.96 1.44
CA GLN A 302 -19.54 26.26 1.14
C GLN A 302 -21.07 26.24 1.30
N ALA A 303 -21.74 25.13 0.97
CA ALA A 303 -23.18 24.96 1.18
C ALA A 303 -23.56 24.81 2.67
N ALA A 304 -22.66 24.27 3.50
CA ALA A 304 -22.83 24.20 4.95
C ALA A 304 -22.70 25.57 5.64
N VAL A 305 -21.80 26.44 5.14
CA VAL A 305 -21.63 27.82 5.62
C VAL A 305 -22.84 28.72 5.29
N GLN A 306 -23.53 28.48 4.16
CA GLN A 306 -24.73 29.26 3.79
C GLN A 306 -26.01 28.88 4.54
N ARG A 307 -26.05 27.76 5.28
CA ARG A 307 -27.24 27.27 6.00
C ARG A 307 -27.25 27.58 7.50
N GLY A 308 -26.33 28.41 8.00
CA GLY A 308 -26.29 28.76 9.42
C GLY A 308 -25.92 27.58 10.34
N ILE A 309 -25.41 26.47 9.78
CA ILE A 309 -24.69 25.47 10.55
C ILE A 309 -23.29 26.06 10.74
N HIS A 310 -22.93 26.40 11.98
CA HIS A 310 -21.56 26.79 12.33
C HIS A 310 -20.61 25.64 11.98
N VAL A 311 -20.09 25.62 10.75
CA VAL A 311 -18.85 24.91 10.44
C VAL A 311 -17.76 25.78 11.03
N TYR A 312 -17.36 25.46 12.26
CA TYR A 312 -16.15 26.03 12.83
C TYR A 312 -15.04 25.84 11.79
N PRO A 313 -14.34 26.91 11.34
CA PRO A 313 -13.18 26.72 10.48
C PRO A 313 -12.30 25.73 11.22
N VAL A 314 -11.90 24.62 10.58
CA VAL A 314 -10.92 23.70 11.16
C VAL A 314 -9.78 24.61 11.60
N PRO A 315 -9.61 24.84 12.90
CA PRO A 315 -8.78 25.95 13.31
C PRO A 315 -7.39 25.73 12.75
N THR A 316 -6.69 26.81 12.39
CA THR A 316 -5.33 26.71 11.87
C THR A 316 -4.42 25.88 12.80
N TRP A 317 -4.72 25.86 14.11
CA TRP A 317 -4.06 24.98 15.08
C TRP A 317 -4.30 23.48 14.85
N ILE A 318 -5.43 23.02 14.30
CA ILE A 318 -5.65 21.60 13.94
C ILE A 318 -4.80 21.22 12.73
N ILE A 319 -4.71 22.08 11.71
CA ILE A 319 -3.86 21.82 10.54
C ILE A 319 -2.39 21.82 10.97
N LEU A 320 -1.97 22.79 11.79
CA LEU A 320 -0.63 22.82 12.38
C LEU A 320 -0.37 21.60 13.28
N ALA A 321 -1.35 21.16 14.07
CA ALA A 321 -1.27 19.95 14.88
C ALA A 321 -1.12 18.69 14.00
N LEU A 322 -1.86 18.60 12.90
CA LEU A 322 -1.75 17.48 11.96
C LEU A 322 -0.39 17.48 11.26
N CYS A 323 0.05 18.62 10.72
CA CYS A 323 1.35 18.75 10.07
C CYS A 323 2.51 18.48 11.05
N SER A 324 2.44 19.01 12.27
CA SER A 324 3.44 18.74 13.31
C SER A 324 3.42 17.28 13.75
N TYR A 325 2.25 16.65 13.86
CA TYR A 325 2.13 15.23 14.14
C TYR A 325 2.75 14.38 13.03
N LEU A 326 2.45 14.65 11.77
CA LEU A 326 3.02 13.92 10.63
C LEU A 326 4.54 14.13 10.52
N LEU A 327 5.04 15.33 10.83
CA LEU A 327 6.46 15.61 10.93
C LEU A 327 7.10 14.82 12.08
N LEU A 328 6.46 14.78 13.25
CA LEU A 328 6.90 13.99 14.40
C LEU A 328 6.95 12.49 14.08
N VAL A 329 5.92 11.98 13.41
CA VAL A 329 5.89 10.60 12.89
C VAL A 329 7.09 10.35 11.97
N ARG A 330 7.33 11.22 10.98
CA ARG A 330 8.45 11.10 10.05
C ARG A 330 9.81 11.11 10.76
N ILE A 331 10.00 12.00 11.73
CA ILE A 331 11.25 12.12 12.50
C ILE A 331 11.49 10.89 13.38
N LEU A 332 10.44 10.38 14.04
CA LEU A 332 10.57 9.29 15.01
C LEU A 332 10.51 7.90 14.35
N ARG A 333 9.88 7.74 13.19
CA ARG A 333 9.68 6.43 12.51
C ARG A 333 10.96 5.62 12.38
N THR A 334 12.09 6.24 12.05
CA THR A 334 13.40 5.58 11.91
C THR A 334 14.30 5.69 13.14
N ARG A 335 13.80 6.21 14.26
CA ARG A 335 14.60 6.40 15.49
C ARG A 335 15.15 5.08 16.02
N ASN A 336 14.29 4.06 16.11
CA ASN A 336 14.72 2.76 16.64
C ASN A 336 15.76 2.10 15.75
N LEU A 337 15.57 2.16 14.43
CA LEU A 337 16.54 1.65 13.45
C LEU A 337 17.91 2.33 13.58
N ARG A 338 17.94 3.66 13.72
CA ARG A 338 19.17 4.42 13.97
C ARG A 338 19.83 4.00 15.29
N HIS A 339 19.04 3.87 16.36
CA HIS A 339 19.53 3.40 17.66
C HIS A 339 20.15 2.00 17.56
N LEU A 340 19.48 1.07 16.88
CA LEU A 340 19.99 -0.29 16.65
C LEU A 340 21.31 -0.26 15.88
N SER A 341 21.36 0.51 14.80
CA SER A 341 22.55 0.66 13.94
C SER A 341 23.74 1.26 14.69
N CYS A 342 23.51 2.28 15.54
CA CYS A 342 24.56 2.85 16.39
C CYS A 342 25.02 1.88 17.48
N LYS A 343 24.08 1.21 18.18
CA LYS A 343 24.42 0.29 19.28
C LYS A 343 25.23 -0.91 18.81
N TYR A 344 24.97 -1.41 17.60
CA TYR A 344 25.61 -2.60 17.04
C TYR A 344 26.47 -2.30 15.82
N GLN A 345 27.01 -1.09 15.72
CA GLN A 345 27.80 -0.63 14.57
C GLN A 345 28.95 -1.59 14.21
N ALA A 346 29.58 -2.21 15.23
CA ALA A 346 30.67 -3.17 15.06
C ALA A 346 30.29 -4.40 14.21
N TYR A 347 29.00 -4.76 14.16
CA TYR A 347 28.50 -5.94 13.45
C TYR A 347 27.88 -5.60 12.09
N LEU A 348 27.86 -4.34 11.65
CA LEU A 348 27.25 -3.96 10.37
C LEU A 348 28.02 -4.52 9.17
N HIS A 349 29.35 -4.57 9.24
CA HIS A 349 30.18 -5.11 8.17
C HIS A 349 30.29 -6.64 8.19
N ASN A 350 30.28 -7.24 9.40
CA ASN A 350 30.27 -8.69 9.57
C ASN A 350 29.25 -9.09 10.65
N PRO A 351 27.96 -9.26 10.26
CA PRO A 351 26.92 -9.64 11.21
C PRO A 351 27.15 -11.01 11.85
N TYR A 352 27.81 -11.95 11.16
CA TYR A 352 28.04 -13.30 11.67
C TYR A 352 29.05 -13.37 12.82
N ALA A 353 29.80 -12.30 13.09
CA ALA A 353 30.69 -12.22 14.25
C ALA A 353 29.94 -12.03 15.59
N MET A 354 28.63 -11.83 15.58
CA MET A 354 27.85 -11.58 16.80
C MET A 354 27.66 -12.85 17.63
N SER A 355 27.71 -12.69 18.96
CA SER A 355 27.31 -13.76 19.89
C SER A 355 25.80 -13.99 19.87
N TYR A 356 25.34 -15.17 20.27
CA TYR A 356 23.91 -15.45 20.37
C TYR A 356 23.19 -14.55 21.42
N HIS A 357 23.90 -14.05 22.44
CA HIS A 357 23.35 -13.06 23.38
C HIS A 357 23.08 -11.73 22.68
N THR A 358 24.01 -11.26 21.85
CA THR A 358 23.83 -10.05 21.03
C THR A 358 22.71 -10.24 20.03
N ALA A 359 22.67 -11.40 19.38
CA ALA A 359 21.60 -11.79 18.46
C ALA A 359 20.23 -11.79 19.15
N HIS A 360 20.15 -12.27 20.40
CA HIS A 360 18.92 -12.28 21.18
C HIS A 360 18.39 -10.87 21.49
N ASP A 361 19.28 -9.93 21.85
CA ASP A 361 18.92 -8.54 22.14
C ASP A 361 18.36 -7.84 20.88
N ILE A 362 18.99 -8.07 19.73
CA ILE A 362 18.51 -7.58 18.42
C ILE A 362 17.15 -8.22 18.08
N LEU A 363 17.05 -9.55 18.19
CA LEU A 363 15.80 -10.29 17.96
C LEU A 363 14.67 -9.76 18.83
N LYS A 364 14.88 -9.56 20.13
CA LYS A 364 13.87 -9.02 21.05
C LYS A 364 13.40 -7.63 20.63
N ASN A 365 14.31 -6.76 20.21
CA ASN A 365 13.95 -5.45 19.68
C ASN A 365 13.04 -5.60 18.43
N THR A 366 13.42 -6.47 17.50
CA THR A 366 12.65 -6.73 16.28
C THR A 366 11.26 -7.28 16.57
N ILE A 367 11.13 -8.28 17.45
CA ILE A 367 9.87 -8.99 17.68
C ILE A 367 8.96 -8.35 18.74
N LEU A 368 9.47 -7.46 19.61
CA LEU A 368 8.66 -6.80 20.64
C LEU A 368 8.38 -5.33 20.33
N ARG A 369 9.27 -4.66 19.60
CA ARG A 369 9.19 -3.21 19.35
C ARG A 369 8.83 -2.87 17.91
N GLU A 370 9.56 -3.42 16.94
CA GLU A 370 9.39 -3.10 15.52
C GLU A 370 8.20 -3.83 14.89
N PHE A 371 8.26 -5.17 14.82
CA PHE A 371 7.35 -6.01 14.03
C PHE A 371 6.64 -7.11 14.84
N PRO A 372 6.07 -6.83 16.03
CA PRO A 372 5.48 -7.88 16.87
C PRO A 372 4.33 -8.64 16.19
N PHE A 373 3.47 -7.92 15.48
CA PHE A 373 2.36 -8.52 14.76
C PHE A 373 2.84 -9.43 13.63
N MET A 374 3.69 -8.91 12.74
CA MET A 374 4.08 -9.65 11.54
C MET A 374 5.00 -10.83 11.86
N TYR A 375 5.88 -10.70 12.86
CA TYR A 375 6.69 -11.81 13.31
C TYR A 375 5.82 -12.94 13.90
N GLY A 376 4.85 -12.60 14.76
CA GLY A 376 3.91 -13.56 15.31
C GLY A 376 3.03 -14.21 14.23
N PHE A 377 2.54 -13.42 13.28
CA PHE A 377 1.74 -13.89 12.15
C PHE A 377 2.54 -14.87 11.27
N GLY A 378 3.76 -14.50 10.85
CA GLY A 378 4.64 -15.36 10.06
C GLY A 378 5.00 -16.66 10.80
N THR A 379 5.20 -16.59 12.12
CA THR A 379 5.45 -17.77 12.97
C THR A 379 4.26 -18.73 12.99
N GLN A 380 3.03 -18.22 12.99
CA GLN A 380 1.82 -19.06 12.91
C GLN A 380 1.72 -19.79 11.57
N PHE A 381 2.00 -19.09 10.47
CA PHE A 381 1.97 -19.70 9.14
C PHE A 381 3.18 -20.60 8.87
N ALA A 382 4.31 -20.41 9.55
CA ALA A 382 5.41 -21.37 9.59
C ALA A 382 4.95 -22.73 10.13
N LEU A 383 4.15 -22.73 11.21
CA LEU A 383 3.56 -23.97 11.75
C LEU A 383 2.62 -24.64 10.75
N VAL A 384 1.78 -23.88 10.05
CA VAL A 384 0.88 -24.45 9.02
C VAL A 384 1.69 -25.01 7.85
N LYS A 385 2.72 -24.29 7.39
CA LYS A 385 3.61 -24.72 6.30
C LYS A 385 4.37 -26.00 6.64
N SER A 386 4.71 -26.22 7.92
CA SER A 386 5.34 -27.48 8.36
C SER A 386 4.49 -28.72 8.08
N TYR A 387 3.17 -28.58 7.95
CA TYR A 387 2.29 -29.70 7.60
C TYR A 387 2.42 -30.16 6.15
N SER A 388 3.17 -29.47 5.31
CA SER A 388 3.45 -29.92 3.94
C SER A 388 4.45 -31.07 3.87
N ILE A 389 5.15 -31.38 4.97
CA ILE A 389 6.09 -32.49 5.08
C ILE A 389 5.36 -33.74 5.58
N ALA A 390 5.04 -34.64 4.65
CA ALA A 390 4.13 -35.77 4.89
C ALA A 390 4.61 -36.79 5.94
N SER A 391 5.91 -36.94 6.14
CA SER A 391 6.48 -37.84 7.15
C SER A 391 6.14 -37.38 8.57
N GLY A 392 6.25 -36.08 8.86
CA GLY A 392 5.93 -35.50 10.16
C GLY A 392 4.44 -35.51 10.49
N THR A 393 3.56 -35.25 9.52
CA THR A 393 2.11 -35.15 9.77
C THR A 393 1.46 -36.46 10.17
N LYS A 394 1.98 -37.61 9.71
CA LYS A 394 1.51 -38.94 10.14
C LYS A 394 1.60 -39.11 11.66
N LEU A 395 2.71 -38.68 12.25
CA LEU A 395 2.88 -38.70 13.71
C LEU A 395 1.90 -37.75 14.41
N LEU A 396 1.72 -36.54 13.86
CA LEU A 396 0.78 -35.55 14.42
C LEU A 396 -0.66 -36.06 14.42
N VAL A 397 -1.09 -36.76 13.36
CA VAL A 397 -2.40 -37.42 13.28
C VAL A 397 -2.51 -38.55 14.31
N GLN A 398 -1.50 -39.41 14.43
CA GLN A 398 -1.48 -40.53 15.39
C GLN A 398 -1.61 -40.06 16.84
N THR A 399 -0.96 -38.96 17.22
CA THR A 399 -1.07 -38.41 18.58
C THR A 399 -2.44 -37.82 18.88
N ARG A 400 -3.25 -37.54 17.85
CA ARG A 400 -4.58 -36.90 17.91
C ARG A 400 -4.57 -35.49 18.51
N ARG A 401 -3.38 -34.89 18.76
CA ARG A 401 -3.26 -33.59 19.46
C ARG A 401 -3.53 -32.39 18.56
N LEU A 402 -3.22 -32.49 17.27
CA LEU A 402 -3.44 -31.43 16.28
C LEU A 402 -4.62 -31.68 15.34
N THR A 403 -5.26 -32.85 15.45
CA THR A 403 -6.41 -33.21 14.62
C THR A 403 -7.74 -33.22 15.37
N THR A 404 -7.71 -33.32 16.71
CA THR A 404 -8.95 -33.39 17.51
C THR A 404 -9.39 -31.99 17.94
N PRO A 405 -10.65 -31.56 17.68
CA PRO A 405 -11.15 -30.23 18.01
C PRO A 405 -11.05 -29.83 19.50
N SER A 406 -11.02 -30.79 20.42
CA SER A 406 -10.90 -30.56 21.87
C SER A 406 -9.44 -30.46 22.38
N ARG A 407 -8.45 -30.84 21.56
CA ARG A 407 -7.03 -30.86 21.95
C ARG A 407 -6.18 -29.88 21.15
N VAL A 408 -6.62 -29.52 19.93
CA VAL A 408 -5.89 -28.63 19.01
C VAL A 408 -5.67 -27.23 19.60
N GLY A 409 -6.63 -26.69 20.35
CA GLY A 409 -6.51 -25.37 20.97
C GLY A 409 -5.41 -25.33 22.03
N LYS A 410 -5.45 -26.23 23.02
CA LYS A 410 -4.37 -26.35 24.01
C LYS A 410 -3.01 -26.56 23.35
N ARG A 411 -2.90 -27.50 22.40
CA ARG A 411 -1.62 -27.80 21.73
C ARG A 411 -1.06 -26.58 21.00
N SER A 412 -1.92 -25.74 20.41
CA SER A 412 -1.54 -24.51 19.71
C SER A 412 -1.09 -23.43 20.69
N GLU A 413 -1.82 -23.24 21.80
CA GLU A 413 -1.43 -22.31 22.86
C GLU A 413 -0.12 -22.73 23.55
N ASP A 414 0.06 -24.04 23.83
CA ASP A 414 1.31 -24.60 24.36
C ASP A 414 2.51 -24.27 23.45
N THR A 415 2.36 -24.44 22.12
CA THR A 415 3.42 -24.05 21.17
C THR A 415 3.72 -22.57 21.26
N GLY A 416 2.69 -21.72 21.23
CA GLY A 416 2.87 -20.27 21.29
C GLY A 416 3.58 -19.82 22.56
N VAL A 417 3.24 -20.43 23.70
CA VAL A 417 3.88 -20.16 24.99
C VAL A 417 5.31 -20.67 25.04
N LEU A 418 5.58 -21.91 24.62
CA LEU A 418 6.94 -22.46 24.57
C LEU A 418 7.85 -21.59 23.71
N ILE A 419 7.45 -21.30 22.47
CA ILE A 419 8.23 -20.44 21.56
C ILE A 419 8.37 -19.03 22.14
N GLY A 420 7.31 -18.47 22.73
CA GLY A 420 7.38 -17.18 23.40
C GLY A 420 8.41 -17.15 24.54
N GLU A 421 8.47 -18.19 25.39
CA GLU A 421 9.46 -18.29 26.47
C GLU A 421 10.90 -18.35 25.93
N LEU A 422 11.12 -19.11 24.85
CA LEU A 422 12.42 -19.19 24.19
C LEU A 422 12.87 -17.84 23.65
N LEU A 423 12.01 -17.12 22.94
CA LEU A 423 12.38 -15.89 22.24
C LEU A 423 12.33 -14.63 23.13
N VAL A 424 11.39 -14.54 24.07
CA VAL A 424 11.14 -13.33 24.87
C VAL A 424 11.86 -13.38 26.21
N SER A 425 11.69 -14.45 26.98
CA SER A 425 12.40 -14.64 28.25
C SER A 425 13.88 -14.96 27.99
N GLY A 426 14.15 -15.74 26.95
CA GLY A 426 15.49 -16.07 26.48
C GLY A 426 15.96 -17.43 26.96
N ILE A 427 16.70 -18.13 26.09
CA ILE A 427 17.18 -19.51 26.30
C ILE A 427 18.14 -19.69 27.49
N ASP A 428 18.67 -18.61 28.08
CA ASP A 428 19.47 -18.64 29.31
C ASP A 428 18.72 -18.15 30.55
N SER A 429 17.46 -17.73 30.40
CA SER A 429 16.61 -17.47 31.56
C SER A 429 16.16 -18.80 32.16
N THR A 430 15.81 -18.82 33.45
CA THR A 430 15.25 -20.03 34.09
C THR A 430 14.01 -20.52 33.33
N ARG A 431 13.13 -19.60 32.93
CA ARG A 431 11.91 -19.93 32.18
C ARG A 431 12.20 -20.49 30.78
N GLY A 432 13.11 -19.85 30.06
CA GLY A 432 13.49 -20.30 28.71
C GLY A 432 14.23 -21.64 28.71
N ARG A 433 15.10 -21.90 29.69
CA ARG A 433 15.75 -23.22 29.85
C ARG A 433 14.75 -24.32 30.18
N GLU A 434 13.82 -24.08 31.11
CA GLU A 434 12.75 -25.03 31.40
C GLU A 434 11.86 -25.28 30.18
N ALA A 435 11.52 -24.24 29.41
CA ALA A 435 10.76 -24.37 28.16
C ALA A 435 11.50 -25.20 27.11
N LEU A 436 12.80 -24.93 26.91
CA LEU A 436 13.62 -25.65 25.93
C LEU A 436 13.81 -27.11 26.32
N ALA A 437 14.14 -27.38 27.59
CA ALA A 437 14.22 -28.72 28.14
C ALA A 437 12.87 -29.46 28.04
N LYS A 438 11.75 -28.76 28.27
CA LYS A 438 10.42 -29.36 28.09
C LYS A 438 10.15 -29.73 26.63
N MET A 439 10.52 -28.87 25.69
CA MET A 439 10.40 -29.16 24.26
C MET A 439 11.28 -30.35 23.85
N ASN A 440 12.54 -30.39 24.29
CA ASN A 440 13.44 -31.52 24.06
C ASN A 440 12.87 -32.83 24.62
N TRP A 441 12.36 -32.81 25.85
CA TRP A 441 11.75 -33.98 26.49
C TRP A 441 10.55 -34.51 25.70
N ILE A 442 9.68 -33.61 25.21
CA ILE A 442 8.52 -33.99 24.38
C ILE A 442 8.99 -34.63 23.07
N HIS A 443 9.95 -34.04 22.36
CA HIS A 443 10.47 -34.62 21.12
C HIS A 443 11.12 -35.98 21.34
N ARG A 444 11.84 -36.17 22.46
CA ARG A 444 12.43 -37.47 22.83
C ARG A 444 11.40 -38.59 23.02
N GLN A 445 10.15 -38.28 23.38
CA GLN A 445 9.09 -39.31 23.49
C GLN A 445 8.78 -39.98 22.15
N TYR A 446 9.16 -39.35 21.03
CA TYR A 446 8.93 -39.86 19.70
C TYR A 446 10.20 -40.44 19.04
N GLY A 447 11.36 -40.34 19.70
CA GLY A 447 12.62 -40.97 19.29
C GLY A 447 12.99 -40.68 17.83
N SER A 448 13.44 -41.72 17.12
CA SER A 448 13.85 -41.68 15.70
C SER A 448 12.70 -41.43 14.70
N ARG A 449 11.45 -41.29 15.16
CA ARG A 449 10.31 -40.96 14.29
C ARG A 449 10.35 -39.53 13.77
N ILE A 450 11.16 -38.67 14.37
CA ILE A 450 11.40 -37.30 13.91
C ILE A 450 12.84 -37.25 13.40
N GLY A 451 13.00 -37.11 12.08
CA GLY A 451 14.32 -37.04 11.45
C GLY A 451 15.06 -35.74 11.78
N ASN A 452 16.41 -35.77 11.78
CA ASN A 452 17.23 -34.57 11.95
C ASN A 452 16.90 -33.51 10.90
N ASP A 453 16.75 -33.91 9.64
CA ASP A 453 16.44 -32.98 8.55
C ASP A 453 15.05 -32.35 8.72
N GLU A 454 14.06 -33.07 9.25
CA GLU A 454 12.74 -32.49 9.56
C GLU A 454 12.82 -31.44 10.68
N LEU A 455 13.70 -31.67 11.67
CA LEU A 455 13.97 -30.69 12.72
C LEU A 455 14.66 -29.44 12.17
N ILE A 456 15.66 -29.60 11.29
CA ILE A 456 16.32 -28.46 10.62
C ILE A 456 15.33 -27.70 9.73
N HIS A 457 14.46 -28.40 8.99
CA HIS A 457 13.42 -27.77 8.16
C HIS A 457 12.45 -26.97 9.01
N THR A 458 11.98 -27.54 10.12
CA THR A 458 11.10 -26.83 11.07
C THR A 458 11.79 -25.59 11.64
N LEU A 459 13.07 -25.70 12.03
CA LEU A 459 13.87 -24.56 12.47
C LEU A 459 14.02 -23.50 11.37
N ALA A 460 14.24 -23.92 10.11
CA ALA A 460 14.33 -23.04 8.97
C ALA A 460 13.02 -22.27 8.74
N LEU A 461 11.86 -22.93 8.86
CA LEU A 461 10.57 -22.26 8.78
C LEU A 461 10.41 -21.17 9.86
N PHE A 462 10.79 -21.46 11.11
CA PHE A 462 10.74 -20.48 12.19
C PHE A 462 11.71 -19.30 12.00
N ALA A 463 12.86 -19.53 11.37
CA ALA A 463 13.83 -18.49 11.09
C ALA A 463 13.48 -17.66 9.85
N LEU A 464 12.91 -18.28 8.80
CA LEU A 464 12.76 -17.69 7.46
C LEU A 464 11.36 -17.15 7.16
N GLU A 465 10.28 -17.83 7.58
CA GLU A 465 8.92 -17.39 7.28
C GLU A 465 8.56 -16.03 7.90
N PRO A 466 8.89 -15.75 9.18
CA PRO A 466 8.68 -14.41 9.73
C PRO A 466 9.44 -13.32 8.95
N GLN A 467 10.64 -13.63 8.45
CA GLN A 467 11.41 -12.67 7.65
C GLN A 467 10.72 -12.39 6.31
N ARG A 468 10.26 -13.44 5.62
CA ARG A 468 9.52 -13.31 4.35
C ARG A 468 8.29 -12.43 4.50
N TRP A 469 7.51 -12.64 5.56
CA TRP A 469 6.31 -11.85 5.85
C TRP A 469 6.62 -10.39 6.18
N ILE A 470 7.67 -10.13 6.97
CA ILE A 470 8.10 -8.76 7.28
C ILE A 470 8.57 -8.04 6.01
N ASP A 471 9.41 -8.69 5.21
CA ASP A 471 9.97 -8.08 3.99
C ASP A 471 8.91 -7.72 2.96
N ALA A 472 7.86 -8.54 2.84
CA ALA A 472 6.79 -8.31 1.87
C ALA A 472 5.70 -7.32 2.36
N HIS A 473 5.39 -7.30 3.66
CA HIS A 473 4.14 -6.69 4.15
C HIS A 473 4.29 -5.70 5.31
N GLU A 474 5.52 -5.38 5.75
CA GLU A 474 5.77 -4.32 6.73
C GLU A 474 6.25 -3.01 6.08
N TRP A 475 6.23 -1.93 6.86
CA TRP A 475 6.57 -0.58 6.39
C TRP A 475 8.04 -0.42 5.94
N ARG A 476 8.91 -1.36 6.32
CA ARG A 476 10.29 -1.52 5.85
C ARG A 476 10.68 -3.01 5.89
N PRO A 477 11.63 -3.45 5.06
CA PRO A 477 12.23 -4.78 5.19
C PRO A 477 13.15 -4.88 6.41
N LEU A 478 13.52 -6.12 6.76
CA LEU A 478 14.57 -6.39 7.75
C LEU A 478 15.94 -6.03 7.19
N THR A 479 16.76 -5.43 8.04
CA THR A 479 18.21 -5.24 7.77
C THR A 479 18.96 -6.56 7.85
N ASP A 480 20.13 -6.64 7.21
CA ASP A 480 20.99 -7.83 7.27
C ASP A 480 21.39 -8.19 8.69
N LEU A 481 21.63 -7.18 9.53
CA LEU A 481 21.89 -7.36 10.95
C LEU A 481 20.72 -8.08 11.66
N GLU A 482 19.48 -7.63 11.44
CA GLU A 482 18.30 -8.26 12.04
C GLU A 482 18.09 -9.69 11.50
N ARG A 483 18.27 -9.93 10.20
CA ARG A 483 18.14 -11.26 9.58
C ARG A 483 19.14 -12.26 10.16
N VAL A 484 20.41 -11.86 10.24
CA VAL A 484 21.47 -12.72 10.79
C VAL A 484 21.28 -12.93 12.28
N ALA A 485 20.84 -11.92 13.04
CA ALA A 485 20.51 -12.08 14.46
C ALA A 485 19.40 -13.12 14.69
N ILE A 486 18.31 -13.07 13.92
CA ILE A 486 17.24 -14.08 13.98
C ILE A 486 17.83 -15.47 13.72
N PHE A 487 18.63 -15.62 12.67
CA PHE A 487 19.25 -16.90 12.30
C PHE A 487 20.23 -17.43 13.37
N VAL A 488 21.16 -16.60 13.84
CA VAL A 488 22.17 -16.98 14.85
C VAL A 488 21.49 -17.46 16.13
N TYR A 489 20.42 -16.78 16.55
CA TYR A 489 19.67 -17.17 17.75
C TYR A 489 18.93 -18.50 17.56
N TRP A 490 18.23 -18.68 16.44
CA TRP A 490 17.54 -19.95 16.13
C TRP A 490 18.52 -21.10 15.96
N ARG A 491 19.71 -20.85 15.39
CA ARG A 491 20.77 -21.84 15.27
C ARG A 491 21.26 -22.33 16.63
N GLU A 492 21.43 -21.44 17.60
CA GLU A 492 21.78 -21.81 18.97
C GLU A 492 20.67 -22.64 19.64
N ILE A 493 19.39 -22.31 19.40
CA ILE A 493 18.27 -23.16 19.83
C ILE A 493 18.40 -24.56 19.22
N GLY A 494 18.65 -24.66 17.92
CA GLY A 494 18.83 -25.94 17.22
C GLY A 494 19.98 -26.79 17.80
N HIS A 495 21.12 -26.16 18.11
CA HIS A 495 22.24 -26.82 18.78
C HIS A 495 21.85 -27.35 20.16
N ARG A 496 21.11 -26.56 20.95
CA ARG A 496 20.61 -27.00 22.28
C ARG A 496 19.47 -28.02 22.20
N MET A 497 18.84 -28.16 21.04
CA MET A 497 17.90 -29.23 20.74
C MET A 497 18.60 -30.50 20.26
N GLY A 498 19.93 -30.52 20.09
CA GLY A 498 20.67 -31.70 19.65
C GLY A 498 20.67 -31.95 18.14
N MET A 499 20.26 -30.95 17.34
CA MET A 499 20.30 -31.03 15.88
C MET A 499 21.75 -31.00 15.38
N ARG A 500 22.04 -31.79 14.35
CA ARG A 500 23.36 -31.90 13.70
C ARG A 500 23.33 -31.25 12.33
N ASP A 501 24.47 -30.78 11.85
CA ASP A 501 24.66 -30.28 10.47
C ASP A 501 23.75 -29.08 10.09
N ILE A 502 23.39 -28.22 11.06
CA ILE A 502 22.68 -26.97 10.77
C ILE A 502 23.60 -26.08 9.92
N PRO A 503 23.15 -25.61 8.74
CA PRO A 503 23.93 -24.73 7.87
C PRO A 503 24.52 -23.52 8.60
N ASP A 504 25.73 -23.10 8.21
CA ASP A 504 26.49 -22.05 8.91
C ASP A 504 26.01 -20.61 8.67
N SER A 505 25.25 -20.39 7.60
CA SER A 505 24.76 -19.07 7.19
C SER A 505 23.28 -19.12 6.83
N ILE A 506 22.61 -17.97 6.91
CA ILE A 506 21.19 -17.88 6.56
C ILE A 506 20.94 -18.24 5.08
N ASP A 507 21.86 -17.89 4.18
CA ASP A 507 21.73 -18.20 2.76
C ASP A 507 21.97 -19.68 2.47
N ALA A 508 22.88 -20.32 3.21
CA ALA A 508 23.03 -21.77 3.16
C ALA A 508 21.77 -22.47 3.70
N LEU A 509 21.18 -21.95 4.78
CA LEU A 509 19.91 -22.47 5.32
C LEU A 509 18.76 -22.33 4.31
N ARG A 510 18.65 -21.18 3.62
CA ARG A 510 17.65 -20.97 2.55
C ARG A 510 17.82 -21.96 1.40
N ARG A 511 19.06 -22.14 0.91
CA ARG A 511 19.34 -23.11 -0.18
C ARG A 511 19.05 -24.54 0.26
N TRP A 512 19.45 -24.91 1.48
CA TRP A 512 19.20 -26.22 2.04
C TRP A 512 17.69 -26.47 2.20
N ALA A 513 16.94 -25.52 2.75
CA ALA A 513 15.49 -25.64 2.94
C ALA A 513 14.77 -25.78 1.59
N ALA A 514 15.10 -24.96 0.59
CA ALA A 514 14.52 -25.07 -0.75
C ALA A 514 14.82 -26.42 -1.42
N ALA A 515 16.03 -26.96 -1.23
CA ALA A 515 16.39 -28.29 -1.74
C ALA A 515 15.63 -29.42 -1.04
N PHE A 516 15.48 -29.32 0.29
CA PHE A 516 14.71 -30.26 1.10
C PHE A 516 13.21 -30.23 0.73
N GLU A 517 12.63 -29.04 0.61
CA GLU A 517 11.22 -28.85 0.25
C GLU A 517 10.89 -29.43 -1.12
N LYS A 518 11.79 -29.28 -2.11
CA LYS A 518 11.60 -29.82 -3.46
C LYS A 518 11.40 -31.33 -3.49
N THR A 519 11.99 -32.07 -2.54
CA THR A 519 11.93 -33.54 -2.48
C THR A 519 10.96 -34.08 -1.44
N HIS A 520 10.63 -33.30 -0.40
CA HIS A 520 9.84 -33.76 0.74
C HIS A 520 8.45 -33.12 0.86
N MET A 521 8.18 -31.98 0.20
CA MET A 521 6.84 -31.41 0.16
C MET A 521 5.98 -32.19 -0.84
N VAL A 522 5.16 -33.09 -0.29
CA VAL A 522 4.22 -33.91 -1.04
C VAL A 522 2.87 -33.91 -0.34
N TYR A 523 1.81 -33.92 -1.14
CA TYR A 523 0.46 -34.07 -0.62
C TYR A 523 0.31 -35.42 0.10
N ALA A 524 -0.29 -35.37 1.28
CA ALA A 524 -0.78 -36.55 2.01
C ALA A 524 -2.08 -36.21 2.74
N GLU A 525 -2.96 -37.20 2.92
CA GLU A 525 -4.21 -37.03 3.65
C GLU A 525 -3.97 -36.51 5.08
N SER A 526 -2.88 -36.95 5.71
CA SER A 526 -2.46 -36.45 7.03
C SER A 526 -2.17 -34.95 7.05
N ASN A 527 -1.65 -34.38 5.96
CA ASN A 527 -1.40 -32.94 5.83
C ASN A 527 -2.71 -32.16 5.87
N TRP A 528 -3.70 -32.62 5.10
CA TRP A 528 -5.02 -32.00 5.05
C TRP A 528 -5.74 -32.11 6.40
N LEU A 529 -5.68 -33.26 7.08
CA LEU A 529 -6.29 -33.44 8.41
C LEU A 529 -5.73 -32.44 9.44
N CYS A 530 -4.41 -32.27 9.48
CA CYS A 530 -3.78 -31.28 10.36
C CYS A 530 -4.13 -29.84 9.95
N THR A 531 -4.06 -29.53 8.66
CA THR A 531 -4.34 -28.19 8.14
C THR A 531 -5.78 -27.79 8.39
N ASN A 532 -6.75 -28.64 8.05
CA ASN A 532 -8.16 -28.34 8.23
C ASN A 532 -8.52 -28.18 9.72
N ALA A 533 -7.98 -29.00 10.61
CA ALA A 533 -8.19 -28.85 12.06
C ALA A 533 -7.63 -27.52 12.60
N THR A 534 -6.46 -27.07 12.12
CA THR A 534 -5.87 -25.78 12.49
C THR A 534 -6.66 -24.60 11.91
N LEU A 535 -7.09 -24.67 10.65
CA LEU A 535 -7.95 -23.63 10.06
C LEU A 535 -9.31 -23.55 10.75
N ASP A 536 -9.88 -24.68 11.16
CA ASP A 536 -11.11 -24.74 11.97
C ASP A 536 -10.93 -24.06 13.33
N LEU A 537 -9.77 -24.21 13.96
CA LEU A 537 -9.43 -23.49 15.19
C LEU A 537 -9.39 -21.97 14.96
N PHE A 538 -8.78 -21.51 13.86
CA PHE A 538 -8.63 -20.07 13.57
C PHE A 538 -9.99 -19.40 13.32
N VAL A 539 -10.95 -20.09 12.68
CA VAL A 539 -12.28 -19.53 12.39
C VAL A 539 -13.30 -19.76 13.50
N ARG A 540 -12.96 -20.51 14.57
CA ARG A 540 -13.87 -20.85 15.68
C ARG A 540 -14.53 -19.60 16.33
N PRO A 541 -13.84 -18.46 16.53
CA PRO A 541 -14.45 -17.25 17.10
C PRO A 541 -15.51 -16.58 16.19
N LEU A 542 -15.51 -16.90 14.90
CA LEU A 542 -16.37 -16.29 13.89
C LEU A 542 -17.77 -16.94 13.84
N PRO A 543 -18.82 -16.16 13.50
CA PRO A 543 -20.14 -16.69 13.18
C PRO A 543 -20.09 -17.77 12.09
N VAL A 544 -20.93 -18.80 12.19
CA VAL A 544 -20.89 -19.98 11.30
C VAL A 544 -20.93 -19.60 9.81
N PHE A 545 -21.74 -18.60 9.45
CA PHE A 545 -21.87 -18.15 8.05
C PHE A 545 -20.57 -17.53 7.48
N LEU A 546 -19.69 -16.95 8.32
CA LEU A 546 -18.42 -16.38 7.90
C LEU A 546 -17.29 -17.41 7.82
N ARG A 547 -17.43 -18.59 8.44
CA ARG A 547 -16.33 -19.56 8.57
C ARG A 547 -15.82 -20.05 7.21
N ARG A 548 -16.72 -20.32 6.26
CA ARG A 548 -16.32 -20.76 4.91
C ARG A 548 -15.51 -19.68 4.19
N PHE A 549 -15.99 -18.43 4.21
CA PHE A 549 -15.27 -17.30 3.63
C PHE A 549 -13.91 -17.09 4.30
N ALA A 550 -13.85 -17.16 5.63
CA ALA A 550 -12.61 -16.99 6.37
C ALA A 550 -11.57 -18.10 6.06
N LYS A 551 -12.00 -19.35 5.81
CA LYS A 551 -11.08 -20.40 5.35
C LYS A 551 -10.50 -20.10 3.96
N ILE A 552 -11.32 -19.59 3.03
CA ILE A 552 -10.85 -19.16 1.70
C ILE A 552 -9.87 -17.98 1.84
N LEU A 553 -10.17 -17.03 2.73
CA LEU A 553 -9.26 -15.92 3.05
C LEU A 553 -7.92 -16.44 3.59
N MET A 554 -7.93 -17.42 4.48
CA MET A 554 -6.69 -18.02 5.03
C MET A 554 -5.85 -18.73 3.98
N ALA A 555 -6.45 -19.27 2.92
CA ALA A 555 -5.71 -19.85 1.80
C ALA A 555 -4.85 -18.80 1.07
N CYS A 556 -5.23 -17.52 1.10
CA CYS A 556 -4.45 -16.42 0.52
C CYS A 556 -3.12 -16.20 1.25
N PHE A 557 -3.02 -16.59 2.52
CA PHE A 557 -1.78 -16.46 3.31
C PHE A 557 -0.80 -17.62 3.07
N LEU A 558 -1.20 -18.65 2.33
CA LEU A 558 -0.32 -19.76 1.96
C LEU A 558 0.26 -19.51 0.57
N GLU A 559 1.52 -19.88 0.39
CA GLU A 559 2.18 -19.74 -0.92
C GLU A 559 1.53 -20.65 -1.97
N PRO A 560 1.42 -20.22 -3.23
CA PRO A 560 0.72 -20.97 -4.28
C PRO A 560 1.20 -22.42 -4.44
N HIS A 561 2.50 -22.67 -4.29
CA HIS A 561 3.08 -24.02 -4.42
C HIS A 561 2.84 -24.92 -3.20
N VAL A 562 2.55 -24.34 -2.02
CA VAL A 562 2.32 -25.07 -0.77
C VAL A 562 0.86 -25.50 -0.63
N ARG A 563 -0.09 -24.69 -1.11
CA ARG A 563 -1.54 -24.97 -1.06
C ARG A 563 -1.94 -26.39 -1.50
N PRO A 564 -1.51 -26.90 -2.67
CA PRO A 564 -1.86 -28.25 -3.09
C PRO A 564 -1.31 -29.33 -2.14
N MET A 565 -0.15 -29.11 -1.53
CA MET A 565 0.46 -30.06 -0.59
C MET A 565 -0.30 -30.16 0.73
N LEU A 566 -1.06 -29.12 1.08
CA LEU A 566 -1.92 -29.05 2.25
C LEU A 566 -3.38 -29.44 1.95
N GLY A 567 -3.73 -29.69 0.69
CA GLY A 567 -5.11 -29.94 0.27
C GLY A 567 -6.02 -28.72 0.41
N VAL A 568 -5.46 -27.51 0.26
CA VAL A 568 -6.21 -26.25 0.32
C VAL A 568 -6.46 -25.77 -1.11
N GLU A 569 -7.72 -25.44 -1.41
CA GLU A 569 -8.11 -24.92 -2.73
C GLU A 569 -7.51 -23.54 -3.01
N HIS A 570 -7.22 -23.26 -4.28
CA HIS A 570 -6.74 -21.94 -4.68
C HIS A 570 -7.83 -20.88 -4.51
N PRO A 571 -7.56 -19.78 -3.80
CA PRO A 571 -8.52 -18.70 -3.64
C PRO A 571 -8.68 -17.90 -4.96
N PRO A 572 -9.79 -17.18 -5.15
CA PRO A 572 -9.97 -16.30 -6.30
C PRO A 572 -8.89 -15.20 -6.35
N ALA A 573 -8.33 -14.94 -7.54
CA ALA A 573 -7.26 -13.94 -7.71
C ALA A 573 -7.64 -12.53 -7.23
N ALA A 574 -8.91 -12.14 -7.36
CA ALA A 574 -9.40 -10.87 -6.83
C ALA A 574 -9.30 -10.77 -5.30
N LEU A 575 -9.50 -11.89 -4.59
CA LEU A 575 -9.37 -11.93 -3.14
C LEU A 575 -7.90 -11.86 -2.72
N GLU A 576 -7.00 -12.52 -3.45
CA GLU A 576 -5.55 -12.40 -3.21
C GLU A 576 -5.08 -10.96 -3.39
N ALA A 577 -5.48 -10.31 -4.50
CA ALA A 577 -5.16 -8.91 -4.76
C ALA A 577 -5.70 -7.98 -3.66
N LEU A 578 -6.90 -8.27 -3.13
CA LEU A 578 -7.47 -7.53 -2.01
C LEU A 578 -6.64 -7.72 -0.72
N VAL A 579 -6.23 -8.95 -0.41
CA VAL A 579 -5.39 -9.23 0.77
C VAL A 579 -4.05 -8.50 0.67
N GLU A 580 -3.40 -8.55 -0.50
CA GLU A 580 -2.16 -7.82 -0.76
C GLU A 580 -2.36 -6.31 -0.59
N PHE A 581 -3.45 -5.76 -1.13
CA PHE A 581 -3.81 -4.35 -0.95
C PHE A 581 -4.03 -4.00 0.53
N VAL A 582 -4.69 -4.86 1.31
CA VAL A 582 -4.93 -4.62 2.75
C VAL A 582 -3.61 -4.58 3.53
N PHE A 583 -2.69 -5.51 3.25
CA PHE A 583 -1.36 -5.49 3.89
C PHE A 583 -0.54 -4.27 3.46
N TRP A 584 -0.57 -3.91 2.18
CA TRP A 584 0.08 -2.70 1.67
C TRP A 584 -0.49 -1.43 2.31
N ALA A 585 -1.81 -1.31 2.39
CA ALA A 585 -2.49 -0.18 3.01
C ALA A 585 -2.16 -0.09 4.50
N ARG A 586 -2.16 -1.22 5.22
CA ARG A 586 -1.71 -1.31 6.61
C ARG A 586 -0.26 -0.82 6.75
N ALA A 587 0.66 -1.29 5.92
CA ALA A 587 2.06 -0.88 5.95
C ALA A 587 2.21 0.63 5.69
N ALA A 588 1.47 1.19 4.74
CA ALA A 588 1.45 2.63 4.47
C ALA A 588 0.91 3.44 5.66
N VAL A 589 -0.21 3.02 6.26
CA VAL A 589 -0.78 3.65 7.45
C VAL A 589 0.22 3.63 8.62
N ILE A 590 0.85 2.48 8.87
CA ILE A 590 1.89 2.38 9.91
C ILE A 590 3.05 3.32 9.60
N LYS A 591 3.54 3.35 8.35
CA LYS A 591 4.69 4.17 7.94
C LYS A 591 4.45 5.66 8.15
N TYR A 592 3.30 6.16 7.70
CA TYR A 592 3.05 7.60 7.57
C TYR A 592 2.17 8.20 8.67
N LEU A 593 1.33 7.40 9.32
CA LEU A 593 0.32 7.92 10.25
C LEU A 593 0.54 7.52 11.71
N PHE A 594 1.21 6.41 12.01
CA PHE A 594 1.39 5.99 13.41
C PHE A 594 2.74 6.46 13.97
N LEU A 595 2.81 6.68 15.28
CA LEU A 595 4.10 6.85 15.96
C LEU A 595 4.77 5.48 16.18
N PRO A 596 6.11 5.42 16.23
CA PRO A 596 6.80 4.18 16.62
C PRO A 596 6.44 3.80 18.06
N ARG A 597 6.51 2.50 18.38
CA ARG A 597 6.26 2.02 19.75
C ARG A 597 7.35 2.51 20.69
N TRP A 598 6.92 2.97 21.87
CA TRP A 598 7.80 3.46 22.93
C TRP A 598 8.13 2.38 23.97
N ARG A 599 7.31 1.35 24.04
CA ARG A 599 7.44 0.22 24.96
C ARG A 599 7.30 -1.08 24.18
N ASP A 600 7.94 -2.10 24.70
CA ASP A 600 7.86 -3.46 24.18
C ASP A 600 6.47 -4.02 24.41
N VAL A 601 5.97 -4.80 23.45
CA VAL A 601 4.71 -5.53 23.60
C VAL A 601 4.90 -6.67 24.60
N ASP A 602 4.03 -6.76 25.59
CA ASP A 602 4.02 -7.89 26.52
C ASP A 602 3.27 -9.08 25.92
N VAL A 603 4.01 -10.11 25.50
CA VAL A 603 3.48 -11.30 24.83
C VAL A 603 3.23 -12.47 25.81
N LEU A 604 4.03 -12.56 26.89
CA LEU A 604 3.99 -13.70 27.83
C LEU A 604 3.14 -13.43 29.07
N GLY A 605 2.95 -12.16 29.44
CA GLY A 605 2.26 -11.77 30.66
C GLY A 605 3.16 -11.75 31.90
N LYS A 606 2.54 -11.50 33.05
CA LYS A 606 3.25 -11.27 34.32
C LYS A 606 3.46 -12.58 35.08
N GLN A 607 4.63 -12.70 35.69
CA GLN A 607 4.92 -13.75 36.66
C GLN A 607 4.43 -13.33 38.04
N ASP A 608 3.68 -14.20 38.69
CA ASP A 608 3.25 -14.04 40.07
C ASP A 608 4.43 -14.35 41.02
N GLY A 609 4.77 -13.40 41.89
CA GLY A 609 5.90 -13.52 42.80
C GLY A 609 5.72 -14.59 43.88
N ALA A 610 4.48 -14.92 44.26
CA ALA A 610 4.22 -15.93 45.29
C ALA A 610 4.22 -17.36 44.73
N SER A 611 3.55 -17.58 43.60
CA SER A 611 3.39 -18.91 43.00
C SER A 611 4.45 -19.24 41.94
N GLY A 612 5.19 -18.25 41.45
CA GLY A 612 6.11 -18.38 40.32
C GLY A 612 5.42 -18.62 38.97
N ARG A 613 4.08 -18.74 38.93
CA ARG A 613 3.30 -19.00 37.71
C ARG A 613 3.19 -17.76 36.86
N VAL A 614 3.15 -17.96 35.55
CA VAL A 614 2.97 -16.90 34.57
C VAL A 614 1.51 -16.87 34.12
N ARG A 615 0.88 -15.70 34.23
CA ARG A 615 -0.49 -15.45 33.78
C ARG A 615 -0.46 -14.56 32.54
N ARG A 616 -1.07 -15.05 31.46
CA ARG A 616 -1.10 -14.34 30.17
C ARG A 616 -2.14 -13.23 30.20
N ASN A 617 -1.85 -12.13 29.51
CA ASN A 617 -2.78 -11.02 29.36
C ASN A 617 -3.84 -11.28 28.28
N ALA A 618 -3.51 -12.11 27.28
CA ALA A 618 -4.36 -12.42 26.15
C ALA A 618 -4.07 -13.83 25.63
N TYR A 619 -5.06 -14.40 24.93
CA TYR A 619 -4.96 -15.67 24.23
C TYR A 619 -5.24 -15.49 22.74
N LEU A 620 -4.83 -16.47 21.94
CA LEU A 620 -4.94 -16.38 20.48
C LEU A 620 -6.15 -17.16 19.96
N PHE A 621 -6.38 -18.37 20.49
CA PHE A 621 -7.47 -19.27 20.07
C PHE A 621 -8.38 -19.66 21.22
N GLU A 622 -7.79 -20.08 22.34
CA GLU A 622 -8.51 -20.55 23.53
C GLU A 622 -7.88 -19.96 24.79
N PRO A 623 -8.66 -19.69 25.85
CA PRO A 623 -8.22 -18.90 27.00
C PRO A 623 -7.29 -19.63 27.98
N TRP A 624 -6.39 -20.48 27.47
CA TRP A 624 -5.38 -21.19 28.25
C TRP A 624 -4.42 -20.21 28.94
N TYR A 625 -4.27 -20.38 30.25
CA TYR A 625 -3.38 -19.61 31.11
C TYR A 625 -3.72 -18.13 31.30
N VAL A 626 -4.95 -17.74 30.97
CA VAL A 626 -5.46 -16.38 31.15
C VAL A 626 -6.29 -16.32 32.43
N PRO A 627 -6.07 -15.32 33.30
CA PRO A 627 -6.83 -15.22 34.54
C PRO A 627 -8.30 -14.92 34.27
N GLU A 628 -9.19 -15.41 35.13
CA GLU A 628 -10.60 -15.07 35.09
C GLU A 628 -10.81 -13.62 35.56
N GLY A 629 -11.44 -12.81 34.72
CA GLY A 629 -11.86 -11.45 35.05
C GLY A 629 -13.35 -11.36 35.40
N MET A 630 -13.77 -10.24 35.98
CA MET A 630 -15.18 -10.00 36.34
C MET A 630 -16.12 -10.10 35.11
N LEU A 631 -15.70 -9.54 33.97
CA LEU A 631 -16.50 -9.60 32.75
C LEU A 631 -16.62 -11.03 32.21
N SER A 632 -15.55 -11.82 32.21
CA SER A 632 -15.62 -13.22 31.75
C SER A 632 -16.50 -14.07 32.67
N ALA A 633 -16.49 -13.81 33.98
CA ALA A 633 -17.39 -14.48 34.92
C ALA A 633 -18.87 -14.14 34.64
N VAL A 634 -19.18 -12.87 34.36
CA VAL A 634 -20.53 -12.42 33.99
C VAL A 634 -20.99 -13.06 32.67
N TRP A 635 -20.16 -13.06 31.63
CA TRP A 635 -20.50 -13.70 30.34
C TRP A 635 -20.66 -15.21 30.45
N ARG A 636 -19.93 -15.85 31.37
CA ARG A 636 -20.07 -17.27 31.70
C ARG A 636 -21.42 -17.54 32.36
N MET A 637 -21.84 -16.71 33.31
CA MET A 637 -23.18 -16.79 33.93
C MET A 637 -24.32 -16.56 32.93
N LEU A 638 -24.13 -15.68 31.95
CA LEU A 638 -25.11 -15.38 30.90
C LEU A 638 -25.17 -16.43 29.77
N GLY A 639 -24.43 -17.54 29.87
CA GLY A 639 -24.49 -18.64 28.90
C GLY A 639 -23.80 -18.35 27.56
N SER A 640 -22.67 -17.64 27.58
CA SER A 640 -21.87 -17.40 26.38
C SER A 640 -21.45 -18.70 25.68
N SER A 641 -21.63 -18.76 24.36
CA SER A 641 -21.19 -19.87 23.51
C SER A 641 -19.69 -19.84 23.17
N ARG A 642 -18.96 -18.81 23.61
CA ARG A 642 -17.51 -18.67 23.40
C ARG A 642 -16.72 -19.27 24.57
N PRO A 643 -15.55 -19.89 24.33
CA PRO A 643 -14.68 -20.34 25.40
C PRO A 643 -14.18 -19.14 26.20
N LEU A 644 -14.43 -19.14 27.51
CA LEU A 644 -14.05 -18.05 28.44
C LEU A 644 -12.99 -18.55 29.43
N PRO A 645 -12.08 -17.68 29.91
CA PRO A 645 -11.10 -18.07 30.93
C PRO A 645 -11.77 -18.64 32.17
N GLY A 646 -11.16 -19.70 32.73
CA GLY A 646 -11.62 -20.37 33.96
C GLY A 646 -10.73 -21.56 34.33
N PRO A 647 -11.09 -22.31 35.38
CA PRO A 647 -10.27 -23.40 35.91
C PRO A 647 -9.94 -24.48 34.88
N GLU A 648 -10.87 -24.78 33.98
CA GLU A 648 -10.68 -25.76 32.90
C GLU A 648 -9.59 -25.38 31.88
N TYR A 649 -9.24 -24.09 31.83
CA TYR A 649 -8.17 -23.51 31.00
C TYR A 649 -6.93 -23.12 31.81
N MET A 650 -6.78 -23.59 33.05
CA MET A 650 -5.66 -23.28 33.94
C MET A 650 -5.47 -21.78 34.18
N SER A 651 -6.54 -21.08 34.58
CA SER A 651 -6.55 -19.63 34.83
C SER A 651 -5.55 -19.16 35.89
N GLU A 652 -5.03 -20.06 36.73
CA GLU A 652 -3.95 -19.80 37.68
C GLU A 652 -2.60 -19.50 37.03
N GLY A 653 -2.44 -19.86 35.74
CA GLY A 653 -1.22 -19.67 34.95
C GLY A 653 -0.39 -20.95 34.78
N TYR A 654 0.73 -20.84 34.09
CA TYR A 654 1.62 -21.97 33.79
C TYR A 654 3.00 -21.84 34.44
N LEU A 655 3.68 -22.97 34.55
CA LEU A 655 5.14 -23.04 34.67
C LEU A 655 5.69 -23.67 33.38
N PRO A 656 6.82 -23.21 32.82
CA PRO A 656 7.34 -23.74 31.56
C PRO A 656 7.52 -25.25 31.55
N ARG A 657 8.00 -25.85 32.66
CA ARG A 657 8.11 -27.31 32.81
C ARG A 657 6.79 -28.08 32.76
N GLU A 658 5.67 -27.43 33.06
CA GLU A 658 4.32 -28.04 33.08
C GLU A 658 3.63 -28.03 31.71
N LEU A 659 4.16 -27.30 30.72
CA LEU A 659 3.53 -27.13 29.41
C LEU A 659 3.40 -28.45 28.64
N GLY A 660 2.47 -28.51 27.68
CA GLY A 660 2.18 -29.71 26.90
C GLY A 660 1.01 -30.54 27.45
N PRO A 661 0.83 -31.79 26.97
CA PRO A 661 -0.26 -32.68 27.42
C PRO A 661 -0.34 -32.79 28.95
N LEU A 662 -1.55 -32.80 29.50
CA LEU A 662 -1.76 -32.81 30.96
C LEU A 662 -1.13 -34.04 31.64
N GLU A 663 -1.13 -35.18 30.96
CA GLU A 663 -0.45 -36.40 31.43
C GLU A 663 1.07 -36.27 31.53
N PHE A 664 1.68 -35.29 30.85
CA PHE A 664 3.13 -35.07 30.90
C PHE A 664 3.54 -34.12 32.01
N LYS A 665 2.59 -33.45 32.66
CA LYS A 665 2.86 -32.41 33.68
C LYS A 665 3.76 -32.93 34.79
N GLU A 666 3.38 -34.02 35.44
CA GLU A 666 4.18 -34.61 36.53
C GLU A 666 5.32 -35.49 35.99
N ARG A 667 5.06 -36.25 34.92
CA ARG A 667 6.02 -37.22 34.38
C ARG A 667 7.32 -36.58 33.87
N SER A 668 7.27 -35.37 33.33
CA SER A 668 8.46 -34.71 32.78
C SER A 668 9.23 -33.88 33.79
N LYS A 669 8.71 -33.68 35.01
CA LYS A 669 9.16 -32.61 35.90
C LYS A 669 10.66 -32.70 36.23
N ASP A 670 11.11 -33.86 36.70
CA ASP A 670 12.50 -34.03 37.17
C ASP A 670 13.50 -34.05 36.01
N ASP A 671 13.16 -34.72 34.91
CA ASP A 671 14.00 -34.75 33.70
C ASP A 671 14.20 -33.35 33.11
N VAL A 672 13.12 -32.56 33.04
CA VAL A 672 13.15 -31.20 32.50
C VAL A 672 13.98 -30.27 33.39
N LEU A 673 13.86 -30.40 34.71
CA LEU A 673 14.68 -29.61 35.64
C LEU A 673 16.16 -29.98 35.56
N ARG A 674 16.47 -31.28 35.42
CA ARG A 674 17.86 -31.75 35.25
C ARG A 674 18.48 -31.19 33.97
N GLU A 675 17.81 -31.32 32.83
CA GLU A 675 18.32 -30.79 31.55
C GLU A 675 18.38 -29.25 31.53
N ALA A 676 17.42 -28.56 32.17
CA ALA A 676 17.48 -27.11 32.32
C ALA A 676 18.72 -26.67 33.13
N GLU A 677 19.14 -27.46 34.12
CA GLU A 677 20.38 -27.21 34.86
C GLU A 677 21.63 -27.52 34.01
N GLU A 678 21.62 -28.59 33.23
CA GLU A 678 22.69 -28.88 32.25
C GLU A 678 22.86 -27.74 31.23
N MET A 679 21.76 -27.19 30.72
CA MET A 679 21.78 -26.02 29.84
C MET A 679 22.32 -24.77 30.54
N ARG A 680 22.09 -24.61 31.85
CA ARG A 680 22.70 -23.53 32.65
C ARG A 680 24.21 -23.68 32.70
N GLN A 681 24.70 -24.89 32.97
CA GLN A 681 26.15 -25.17 33.02
C GLN A 681 26.81 -24.99 31.65
N TYR A 682 26.13 -25.40 30.57
CA TYR A 682 26.58 -25.18 29.21
C TYR A 682 26.71 -23.68 28.87
N ALA A 683 25.72 -22.86 29.23
CA ALA A 683 25.75 -21.42 29.01
C ALA A 683 26.92 -20.73 29.77
N LEU A 684 27.23 -21.18 31.00
CA LEU A 684 28.36 -20.67 31.78
C LEU A 684 29.73 -20.96 31.14
N LYS A 685 29.82 -22.00 30.30
CA LYS A 685 31.06 -22.40 29.59
C LYS A 685 31.10 -21.88 28.14
N ALA A 686 30.46 -20.74 27.88
CA ALA A 686 30.42 -20.06 26.58
C ALA A 686 29.66 -20.80 25.44
N GLY A 687 28.77 -21.74 25.76
CA GLY A 687 27.85 -22.35 24.78
C GLY A 687 28.54 -23.09 23.62
N ALA A 688 27.96 -23.02 22.41
CA ALA A 688 28.42 -23.79 21.25
C ALA A 688 29.85 -23.43 20.82
N THR A 689 30.23 -22.17 21.03
CA THR A 689 31.57 -21.64 20.78
C THR A 689 32.64 -22.16 21.73
N GLY A 690 32.26 -22.76 22.88
CA GLY A 690 33.18 -23.24 23.91
C GLY A 690 33.30 -24.76 24.08
N MET A 691 32.25 -25.55 23.76
CA MET A 691 32.26 -27.01 24.03
C MET A 691 31.71 -27.92 22.91
N GLY A 692 31.21 -27.38 21.79
CA GLY A 692 30.42 -28.20 20.85
C GLY A 692 29.07 -28.66 21.45
N CYS A 693 28.20 -29.29 20.66
CA CYS A 693 26.84 -29.67 21.09
C CYS A 693 26.85 -30.87 22.06
N PRO A 694 26.38 -30.73 23.33
CA PRO A 694 26.34 -31.83 24.29
C PRO A 694 25.00 -32.59 24.31
N PHE A 695 23.98 -32.11 23.59
CA PHE A 695 22.60 -32.60 23.67
C PHE A 695 22.21 -33.51 22.50
N SER A 696 23.18 -34.11 21.80
CA SER A 696 22.93 -34.90 20.60
C SER A 696 21.97 -36.06 20.90
N PHE A 697 20.99 -36.27 20.01
CA PHE A 697 20.17 -37.49 20.02
C PHE A 697 21.07 -38.70 19.75
N ALA A 698 21.43 -39.45 20.79
CA ALA A 698 22.16 -40.70 20.66
C ALA A 698 21.17 -41.84 20.32
N GLY A 699 21.46 -42.55 19.22
CA GLY A 699 20.85 -43.83 18.84
C GLY A 699 19.65 -43.73 17.92
#